data_AF-A0A0P6Y0Z8-F1
#
_entry.id   AF-A0A0P6Y0Z8-F1
#
_cell.length_a   1.000
_cell.length_b   1.000
_cell.length_c   1.000
_cell.angle_alpha   90.00
_cell.angle_beta   90.00
_cell.angle_gamma   90.00
#
_symmetry.space_group_name_H-M   'P 1'
#
loop_
_entity.id
_entity.type
_entity.pdbx_description
1 polymer ?
#
loop_
_entity_poly.entity_id
_entity_poly.type
_entity_poly.pdbx_seq_one_letter_code
_entity_poly.pdbx_strand_id
1 'polypeptide(L)'
;MLESFHGSFDRGGFEFSIRLPSAVDLYENNKVILFSEDQPQSIGPIVGAENIVAVGWVDLSECEVDDKTGTAILSVKGTHHWLSNLMGFPVGLENVSNTPTRWTEMQSLTVDKALWHLFVWRSTVTNCVDVFLSGDTRQASVLQDASGDLWKQIKTMAEESILASPMCDPYGRVFVQIDTNYILESNRGSIPIVMTLSKDDCTHVQVDFYETPKVSRVDLSGVAGSKPIVSSAPGSVFGRTGKVLTKERLLFSDQEQANHLASLIYNRENRKYDFTIELVSANRLITLVPNQYLSVSIADETPRKITYSGKIVPRGLSIEHDPNKGVLRMSVVGEPEVFKNLSQTIQTPLEPPKSNIPLQPDLFPVFPLLPVLPGGGSYFPFPIPSTIPSEPPMTAVPGTPCRDGTDASANGPYQALSKVVLQIPGWDRVRSYYKFFARPSNADNPTMYMINGRWLTRSSPAAAWVETQDDDFYTVYLLNATGQRIATGIKNPVTNPYQRTGYFNNSSGVDCWGIEIELNDPVLSFDAIYFEYLGHPWSNYNPATFNYGSSPNYGYYWASVEGTWNTGFYSWHGFRVNMYKGGANFYNWPVNVRVVVETQLNGQLEPNPVSPRGIQALVGNTIIAHKDGNTTGDKLSATASVAYPNISNTMQFTGQTWIGYFGLEPVTNFRIKTTWQVWLEGTKRIEIDSVFLWNICQHIDYIT
;
A
#
# COMPACT_ATOMS: atom_id res chain seq x y z
N MET A 1 -27.93 -36.08 -1.40
CA MET A 1 -28.30 -35.32 -2.61
C MET A 1 -27.30 -34.18 -2.76
N LEU A 2 -26.79 -33.91 -3.97
CA LEU A 2 -25.90 -32.78 -4.19
C LEU A 2 -26.66 -31.48 -3.93
N GLU A 3 -26.15 -30.65 -3.05
CA GLU A 3 -26.74 -29.35 -2.73
C GLU A 3 -26.04 -28.23 -3.49
N SER A 4 -24.71 -28.28 -3.51
CA SER A 4 -23.91 -27.35 -4.28
C SER A 4 -22.58 -27.96 -4.71
N PHE A 5 -22.06 -27.53 -5.85
CA PHE A 5 -20.72 -27.86 -6.32
C PHE A 5 -20.14 -26.63 -7.00
N HIS A 6 -18.96 -26.18 -6.56
CA HIS A 6 -18.38 -24.91 -7.00
C HIS A 6 -16.88 -25.03 -7.23
N GLY A 7 -16.43 -24.69 -8.44
CA GLY A 7 -15.04 -24.47 -8.80
C GLY A 7 -14.73 -23.00 -9.00
N SER A 8 -13.58 -22.54 -8.51
CA SER A 8 -13.11 -21.17 -8.71
C SER A 8 -11.62 -21.14 -9.06
N PHE A 9 -11.28 -20.42 -10.13
CA PHE A 9 -9.90 -20.17 -10.53
C PHE A 9 -9.14 -19.36 -9.48
N ASP A 10 -9.75 -18.31 -8.95
CA ASP A 10 -9.10 -17.40 -7.98
C ASP A 10 -8.82 -18.10 -6.65
N ARG A 11 -9.78 -18.88 -6.15
CA ARG A 11 -9.59 -19.72 -4.95
C ARG A 11 -8.60 -20.86 -5.23
N GLY A 12 -8.67 -21.41 -6.45
CA GLY A 12 -7.76 -22.42 -6.98
C GLY A 12 -8.22 -23.86 -6.72
N GLY A 13 -9.52 -24.11 -6.62
CA GLY A 13 -10.03 -25.47 -6.44
C GLY A 13 -11.54 -25.58 -6.39
N PHE A 14 -11.99 -26.80 -6.08
CA PHE A 14 -13.40 -27.20 -6.02
C PHE A 14 -13.85 -27.53 -4.60
N GLU A 15 -15.10 -27.24 -4.31
CA GLU A 15 -15.80 -27.56 -3.06
C GLU A 15 -17.23 -27.99 -3.38
N PHE A 16 -17.81 -28.85 -2.55
CA PHE A 16 -19.19 -29.29 -2.74
C PHE A 16 -19.87 -29.61 -1.41
N SER A 17 -21.19 -29.52 -1.42
CA SER A 17 -22.03 -29.81 -0.27
C SER A 17 -23.02 -30.92 -0.59
N ILE A 18 -23.20 -31.85 0.34
CA ILE A 18 -24.14 -32.97 0.20
C ILE A 18 -25.16 -32.91 1.33
N ARG A 19 -26.43 -32.92 0.95
CA ARG A 19 -27.55 -33.11 1.87
C ARG A 19 -27.79 -34.59 2.14
N LEU A 20 -27.76 -35.00 3.39
CA LEU A 20 -28.07 -36.34 3.87
C LEU A 20 -29.42 -36.37 4.58
N PRO A 21 -30.22 -37.45 4.42
CA PRO A 21 -31.53 -37.58 5.06
C PRO A 21 -31.45 -37.73 6.59
N SER A 22 -30.28 -38.07 7.13
CA SER A 22 -30.01 -38.17 8.55
C SER A 22 -28.56 -37.82 8.84
N ALA A 23 -28.27 -37.35 10.05
CA ALA A 23 -26.89 -37.20 10.52
C ALA A 23 -26.15 -38.56 10.49
N VAL A 24 -24.85 -38.51 10.19
CA VAL A 24 -23.95 -39.66 10.15
C VAL A 24 -22.74 -39.32 11.01
N ASP A 25 -22.22 -40.30 11.76
CA ASP A 25 -20.98 -40.15 12.51
C ASP A 25 -19.81 -39.93 11.54
N LEU A 26 -19.30 -38.71 11.51
CA LEU A 26 -18.18 -38.30 10.67
C LEU A 26 -17.07 -37.68 11.52
N TYR A 27 -15.85 -37.84 11.03
CA TYR A 27 -14.67 -37.22 11.59
C TYR A 27 -14.11 -36.19 10.61
N GLU A 28 -13.43 -35.18 11.16
CA GLU A 28 -12.66 -34.21 10.40
C GLU A 28 -11.68 -34.95 9.49
N ASN A 29 -11.52 -34.48 8.25
CA ASN A 29 -10.65 -35.10 7.25
C ASN A 29 -11.10 -36.49 6.76
N ASN A 30 -12.35 -36.90 6.97
CA ASN A 30 -12.86 -38.08 6.29
C ASN A 30 -12.92 -37.84 4.77
N LYS A 31 -12.34 -38.73 3.97
CA LYS A 31 -12.36 -38.64 2.50
C LYS A 31 -13.75 -38.99 1.96
N VAL A 32 -14.27 -38.14 1.09
CA VAL A 32 -15.57 -38.31 0.42
C VAL A 32 -15.37 -38.36 -1.08
N ILE A 33 -16.03 -39.32 -1.73
CA ILE A 33 -16.06 -39.47 -3.19
C ILE A 33 -17.52 -39.41 -3.62
N LEU A 34 -17.83 -38.43 -4.47
CA LEU A 34 -19.17 -38.25 -5.04
C LEU A 34 -19.25 -38.95 -6.40
N PHE A 35 -20.19 -39.87 -6.51
CA PHE A 35 -20.51 -40.57 -7.75
C PHE A 35 -21.84 -40.05 -8.32
N SER A 36 -21.95 -40.00 -9.66
CA SER A 36 -23.22 -39.85 -10.37
C SER A 36 -23.64 -41.18 -11.00
N GLU A 37 -24.95 -41.40 -11.07
CA GLU A 37 -25.55 -42.50 -11.83
C GLU A 37 -26.23 -41.92 -13.05
N ASP A 38 -25.53 -41.88 -14.19
CA ASP A 38 -26.08 -41.38 -15.45
C ASP A 38 -26.50 -42.53 -16.37
N GLN A 39 -27.60 -42.34 -17.10
CA GLN A 39 -28.11 -43.31 -18.07
C GLN A 39 -28.10 -42.68 -19.48
N PRO A 40 -27.62 -43.37 -20.54
CA PRO A 40 -27.09 -44.75 -20.54
C PRO A 40 -25.59 -44.87 -20.19
N GLN A 41 -24.83 -43.77 -20.14
CA GLN A 41 -23.40 -43.79 -19.82
C GLN A 41 -22.96 -42.47 -19.15
N SER A 42 -22.12 -42.57 -18.11
CA SER A 42 -21.48 -41.41 -17.50
C SER A 42 -20.37 -40.83 -18.37
N ILE A 43 -20.28 -39.50 -18.39
CA ILE A 43 -19.26 -38.74 -19.12
C ILE A 43 -18.27 -38.14 -18.10
N GLY A 44 -16.97 -38.35 -18.32
CA GLY A 44 -15.95 -37.74 -17.47
C GLY A 44 -14.57 -37.75 -18.12
N PRO A 45 -13.64 -36.91 -17.61
CA PRO A 45 -12.30 -36.72 -18.18
C PRO A 45 -11.35 -37.90 -17.96
N ILE A 46 -11.67 -38.82 -17.05
CA ILE A 46 -10.82 -39.98 -16.72
C ILE A 46 -11.53 -41.25 -17.17
N VAL A 47 -10.89 -41.98 -18.10
CA VAL A 47 -11.40 -43.24 -18.62
C VAL A 47 -11.49 -44.29 -17.49
N GLY A 48 -12.65 -44.92 -17.35
CA GLY A 48 -12.95 -45.91 -16.30
C GLY A 48 -13.36 -45.30 -14.94
N ALA A 49 -13.38 -43.97 -14.83
CA ALA A 49 -13.82 -43.25 -13.63
C ALA A 49 -14.77 -42.10 -13.99
N GLU A 50 -15.50 -42.24 -15.11
CA GLU A 50 -16.38 -41.21 -15.67
C GLU A 50 -17.57 -40.89 -14.76
N ASN A 51 -17.95 -41.82 -13.88
CA ASN A 51 -19.03 -41.64 -12.90
C ASN A 51 -18.59 -40.86 -11.65
N ILE A 52 -17.30 -40.61 -11.43
CA ILE A 52 -16.83 -39.76 -10.32
C ILE A 52 -17.04 -38.29 -10.70
N VAL A 53 -17.78 -37.59 -9.86
CA VAL A 53 -18.05 -36.15 -9.98
C VAL A 53 -16.98 -35.35 -9.23
N ALA A 54 -16.68 -35.75 -7.99
CA ALA A 54 -15.82 -34.99 -7.10
C ALA A 54 -15.17 -35.85 -6.01
N VAL A 55 -14.01 -35.43 -5.53
CA VAL A 55 -13.28 -36.01 -4.40
C VAL A 55 -12.83 -34.88 -3.48
N GLY A 56 -13.02 -35.06 -2.18
CA GLY A 56 -12.52 -34.12 -1.17
C GLY A 56 -12.55 -34.71 0.23
N TRP A 57 -12.44 -33.85 1.23
CA TRP A 57 -12.49 -34.24 2.64
C TRP A 57 -13.49 -33.38 3.41
N VAL A 58 -14.11 -33.98 4.42
CA VAL A 58 -15.10 -33.31 5.28
C VAL A 58 -14.42 -32.24 6.14
N ASP A 59 -15.00 -31.03 6.10
CA ASP A 59 -14.76 -29.96 7.07
C ASP A 59 -15.96 -29.94 8.03
N LEU A 60 -15.77 -30.46 9.24
CA LEU A 60 -16.85 -30.54 10.24
C LEU A 60 -17.25 -29.17 10.75
N SER A 61 -16.37 -28.17 10.68
CA SER A 61 -16.68 -26.82 11.16
C SER A 61 -17.74 -26.12 10.31
N GLU A 62 -17.92 -26.57 9.08
CA GLU A 62 -18.93 -26.09 8.14
C GLU A 62 -20.09 -27.08 7.89
N CYS A 63 -20.17 -28.15 8.67
CA CYS A 63 -21.29 -29.08 8.58
C CYS A 63 -22.47 -28.59 9.43
N GLU A 64 -23.68 -28.71 8.88
CA GLU A 64 -24.91 -28.25 9.53
C GLU A 64 -25.85 -29.42 9.75
N VAL A 65 -26.57 -29.41 10.87
CA VAL A 65 -27.66 -30.35 11.15
C VAL A 65 -28.90 -29.54 11.46
N ASP A 66 -29.97 -29.77 10.70
CA ASP A 66 -31.28 -29.19 10.95
C ASP A 66 -32.01 -30.03 11.99
N ASP A 67 -32.09 -29.52 13.22
CA ASP A 67 -32.77 -30.15 14.35
C ASP A 67 -34.25 -30.49 14.08
N LYS A 68 -34.90 -29.75 13.16
CA LYS A 68 -36.34 -29.94 12.89
C LYS A 68 -36.60 -31.10 11.92
N THR A 69 -35.76 -31.23 10.89
CA THR A 69 -35.94 -32.26 9.86
C THR A 69 -35.03 -33.47 10.07
N GLY A 70 -34.01 -33.36 10.92
CA GLY A 70 -32.96 -34.36 11.09
C GLY A 70 -31.98 -34.43 9.91
N THR A 71 -32.11 -33.53 8.93
CA THR A 71 -31.28 -33.46 7.73
C THR A 71 -29.91 -32.92 8.08
N ALA A 72 -28.85 -33.50 7.53
CA ALA A 72 -27.49 -32.98 7.68
C ALA A 72 -26.95 -32.47 6.34
N ILE A 73 -26.23 -31.35 6.35
CA ILE A 73 -25.51 -30.80 5.20
C ILE A 73 -24.02 -30.98 5.48
N LEU A 74 -23.38 -31.80 4.65
CA LEU A 74 -21.94 -32.03 4.71
C LEU A 74 -21.22 -31.04 3.81
N SER A 75 -20.27 -30.29 4.35
CA SER A 75 -19.33 -29.47 3.59
C SER A 75 -18.08 -30.30 3.26
N VAL A 76 -17.78 -30.47 1.97
CA VAL A 76 -16.62 -31.21 1.49
C VAL A 76 -15.71 -30.27 0.72
N LYS A 77 -14.45 -30.21 1.18
CA LYS A 77 -13.43 -29.30 0.65
C LYS A 77 -12.40 -30.05 -0.18
N GLY A 78 -12.02 -29.47 -1.31
CA GLY A 78 -10.92 -29.96 -2.13
C GLY A 78 -9.54 -29.69 -1.52
N THR A 79 -8.50 -30.27 -2.12
CA THR A 79 -7.11 -30.23 -1.61
C THR A 79 -6.59 -28.82 -1.28
N HIS A 80 -6.91 -27.82 -2.10
CA HIS A 80 -6.49 -26.43 -1.90
C HIS A 80 -6.85 -25.85 -0.52
N HIS A 81 -8.06 -26.12 -0.01
CA HIS A 81 -8.52 -25.64 1.30
C HIS A 81 -7.64 -26.19 2.44
N TRP A 82 -7.30 -27.48 2.37
CA TRP A 82 -6.43 -28.10 3.37
C TRP A 82 -5.01 -27.57 3.27
N LEU A 83 -4.50 -27.36 2.06
CA LEU A 83 -3.18 -26.74 1.87
C LEU A 83 -3.12 -25.29 2.40
N SER A 84 -4.23 -24.54 2.39
CA SER A 84 -4.30 -23.21 2.99
C SER A 84 -4.40 -23.22 4.52
N ASN A 85 -4.79 -24.35 5.12
CA ASN A 85 -4.88 -24.50 6.58
C ASN A 85 -3.64 -25.17 7.18
N LEU A 86 -2.72 -25.67 6.35
CA LEU A 86 -1.48 -26.30 6.78
C LEU A 86 -0.32 -25.30 6.76
N MET A 87 0.27 -25.06 7.92
CA MET A 87 1.46 -24.21 8.04
C MET A 87 2.68 -24.87 7.39
N GLY A 88 3.30 -24.16 6.46
CA GLY A 88 4.56 -24.48 5.82
C GLY A 88 5.77 -23.84 6.52
N PHE A 89 6.86 -24.59 6.61
CA PHE A 89 8.15 -24.04 7.02
C PHE A 89 8.70 -23.10 5.92
N PRO A 90 9.51 -22.09 6.28
CA PRO A 90 10.21 -21.28 5.28
C PRO A 90 11.06 -22.18 4.36
N VAL A 91 11.07 -21.84 3.08
CA VAL A 91 11.82 -22.56 2.06
C VAL A 91 12.65 -21.57 1.26
N GLY A 92 13.92 -21.89 1.08
CA GLY A 92 14.87 -21.12 0.29
C GLY A 92 15.77 -22.08 -0.46
N LEU A 93 15.79 -21.96 -1.77
CA LEU A 93 16.61 -22.74 -2.68
C LEU A 93 17.47 -21.80 -3.53
N GLU A 94 18.76 -22.10 -3.59
CA GLU A 94 19.72 -21.41 -4.44
C GLU A 94 20.19 -22.33 -5.58
N ASN A 95 20.39 -21.74 -6.75
CA ASN A 95 20.88 -22.45 -7.92
C ASN A 95 22.40 -22.57 -7.86
N VAL A 96 22.91 -23.79 -7.92
CA VAL A 96 24.35 -24.08 -7.95
C VAL A 96 24.76 -24.66 -9.30
N SER A 97 25.96 -24.32 -9.76
CA SER A 97 26.52 -24.87 -11.01
C SER A 97 27.03 -26.30 -10.83
N ASN A 98 27.47 -26.66 -9.63
CA ASN A 98 28.03 -27.96 -9.27
C ASN A 98 27.00 -28.84 -8.54
N THR A 99 27.41 -30.07 -8.19
CA THR A 99 26.59 -30.97 -7.37
C THR A 99 26.18 -30.31 -6.05
N PRO A 100 24.88 -30.24 -5.72
CA PRO A 100 24.41 -29.69 -4.45
C PRO A 100 25.02 -30.42 -3.25
N THR A 101 25.50 -29.67 -2.27
CA THR A 101 26.08 -30.18 -1.03
C THR A 101 25.20 -29.91 0.20
N ARG A 102 24.22 -29.01 0.05
CA ARG A 102 23.27 -28.61 1.10
C ARG A 102 21.83 -28.81 0.66
N TRP A 103 20.94 -28.94 1.63
CA TRP A 103 19.49 -29.09 1.39
C TRP A 103 18.84 -27.84 0.78
N THR A 104 19.52 -26.69 0.84
CA THR A 104 19.10 -25.41 0.27
C THR A 104 19.67 -25.17 -1.12
N GLU A 105 20.47 -26.10 -1.65
CA GLU A 105 21.12 -25.98 -2.96
C GLU A 105 20.46 -26.90 -3.97
N MET A 106 20.34 -26.44 -5.21
CA MET A 106 19.79 -27.25 -6.30
C MET A 106 20.45 -26.90 -7.63
N GLN A 107 20.78 -27.90 -8.44
CA GLN A 107 21.34 -27.67 -9.76
C GLN A 107 20.24 -27.41 -10.80
N SER A 108 20.43 -26.37 -11.61
CA SER A 108 19.48 -25.91 -12.62
C SER A 108 18.09 -25.71 -12.01
N LEU A 109 18.03 -24.90 -10.96
CA LEU A 109 16.82 -24.58 -10.22
C LEU A 109 15.75 -23.99 -11.15
N THR A 110 14.62 -24.67 -11.29
CA THR A 110 13.39 -24.16 -11.92
C THR A 110 12.29 -24.06 -10.86
N VAL A 111 11.21 -23.35 -11.16
CA VAL A 111 10.03 -23.27 -10.27
C VAL A 111 9.46 -24.66 -10.01
N ASP A 112 9.34 -25.50 -11.04
CA ASP A 112 8.86 -26.87 -10.90
C ASP A 112 9.70 -27.71 -9.93
N LYS A 113 11.04 -27.62 -10.01
CA LYS A 113 11.90 -28.35 -9.07
C LYS A 113 11.79 -27.81 -7.64
N ALA A 114 11.62 -26.49 -7.48
CA ALA A 114 11.41 -25.88 -6.18
C ALA A 114 10.08 -26.34 -5.55
N LEU A 115 9.01 -26.35 -6.34
CA LEU A 115 7.70 -26.84 -5.93
C LEU A 115 7.73 -28.33 -5.62
N TRP A 116 8.40 -29.14 -6.45
CA TRP A 116 8.58 -30.57 -6.16
C TRP A 116 9.31 -30.78 -4.82
N HIS A 117 10.35 -29.99 -4.56
CA HIS A 117 11.06 -30.05 -3.29
C HIS A 117 10.15 -29.65 -2.11
N LEU A 118 9.29 -28.65 -2.27
CA LEU A 118 8.28 -28.28 -1.29
C LEU A 118 7.28 -29.43 -1.03
N PHE A 119 6.77 -30.05 -2.10
CA PHE A 119 5.75 -31.11 -2.04
C PHE A 119 6.23 -32.45 -1.49
N VAL A 120 7.51 -32.80 -1.72
CA VAL A 120 8.07 -34.10 -1.35
C VAL A 120 8.92 -34.04 -0.10
N TRP A 121 9.78 -33.01 0.03
CA TRP A 121 10.79 -32.97 1.09
C TRP A 121 10.43 -32.04 2.25
N ARG A 122 9.54 -31.08 2.02
CA ARG A 122 9.07 -30.14 3.06
C ARG A 122 7.60 -30.34 3.45
N SER A 123 6.91 -31.27 2.80
CA SER A 123 5.54 -31.67 3.10
C SER A 123 5.32 -33.12 2.67
N THR A 124 4.08 -33.62 2.86
CA THR A 124 3.67 -34.98 2.48
C THR A 124 2.57 -34.97 1.42
N VAL A 125 2.43 -33.87 0.67
CA VAL A 125 1.32 -33.67 -0.28
C VAL A 125 1.29 -34.79 -1.33
N THR A 126 2.46 -35.19 -1.84
CA THR A 126 2.59 -36.25 -2.86
C THR A 126 2.16 -37.64 -2.37
N ASN A 127 2.01 -37.86 -1.06
CA ASN A 127 1.46 -39.11 -0.52
C ASN A 127 -0.07 -39.12 -0.50
N CYS A 128 -0.71 -37.95 -0.60
CA CYS A 128 -2.15 -37.79 -0.48
C CYS A 128 -2.83 -37.54 -1.83
N VAL A 129 -2.14 -36.83 -2.73
CA VAL A 129 -2.68 -36.36 -4.02
C VAL A 129 -1.64 -36.42 -5.12
N ASP A 130 -2.11 -36.59 -6.36
CA ASP A 130 -1.26 -36.47 -7.53
C ASP A 130 -0.92 -34.99 -7.79
N VAL A 131 0.31 -34.73 -8.23
CA VAL A 131 0.82 -33.39 -8.52
C VAL A 131 1.32 -33.32 -9.95
N PHE A 132 0.79 -32.37 -10.73
CA PHE A 132 1.19 -32.06 -12.09
C PHE A 132 1.82 -30.68 -12.12
N LEU A 133 3.09 -30.60 -12.54
CA LEU A 133 3.84 -29.35 -12.59
C LEU A 133 3.77 -28.71 -13.98
N SER A 134 4.27 -27.48 -14.10
CA SER A 134 4.03 -26.64 -15.28
C SER A 134 4.78 -27.08 -16.54
N GLY A 135 5.86 -27.86 -16.37
CA GLY A 135 6.81 -28.18 -17.42
C GLY A 135 7.74 -27.00 -17.77
N ASP A 136 7.72 -25.91 -17.00
CA ASP A 136 8.50 -24.72 -17.29
C ASP A 136 9.99 -24.93 -16.98
N THR A 137 10.83 -24.58 -17.94
CA THR A 137 12.28 -24.80 -17.87
C THR A 137 13.08 -23.54 -17.55
N ARG A 138 12.42 -22.39 -17.28
CA ARG A 138 13.13 -21.15 -16.94
C ARG A 138 13.83 -21.33 -15.59
N GLN A 139 15.10 -20.93 -15.56
CA GLN A 139 15.93 -21.08 -14.38
C GLN A 139 15.87 -19.85 -13.49
N ALA A 140 15.78 -20.08 -12.19
CA ALA A 140 15.92 -19.06 -11.16
C ALA A 140 17.33 -19.11 -10.57
N SER A 141 17.85 -17.98 -10.10
CA SER A 141 19.07 -17.97 -9.28
C SER A 141 18.77 -18.33 -7.82
N VAL A 142 17.66 -17.82 -7.29
CA VAL A 142 17.16 -18.08 -5.94
C VAL A 142 15.64 -18.10 -5.98
N LEU A 143 15.03 -19.05 -5.29
CA LEU A 143 13.59 -19.07 -4.99
C LEU A 143 13.42 -19.22 -3.49
N GLN A 144 12.72 -18.26 -2.88
CA GLN A 144 12.51 -18.26 -1.44
C GLN A 144 11.14 -17.72 -1.09
N ASP A 145 10.58 -18.28 -0.03
CA ASP A 145 9.37 -17.76 0.61
C ASP A 145 9.47 -17.90 2.14
N ALA A 146 8.85 -16.96 2.84
CA ALA A 146 8.74 -16.95 4.28
C ALA A 146 7.79 -18.06 4.76
N SER A 147 7.75 -18.27 6.09
CA SER A 147 6.73 -19.14 6.69
C SER A 147 5.34 -18.58 6.41
N GLY A 148 4.45 -19.45 5.95
CA GLY A 148 3.04 -19.17 5.68
C GLY A 148 2.29 -20.48 5.54
N ASP A 149 1.04 -20.45 5.09
CA ASP A 149 0.36 -21.69 4.69
C ASP A 149 0.99 -22.26 3.40
N LEU A 150 0.91 -23.59 3.24
CA LEU A 150 1.51 -24.27 2.09
C LEU A 150 0.93 -23.78 0.76
N TRP A 151 -0.37 -23.50 0.71
CA TRP A 151 -1.03 -22.99 -0.51
C TRP A 151 -0.48 -21.64 -0.95
N LYS A 152 -0.30 -20.72 -0.01
CA LYS A 152 0.33 -19.42 -0.24
C LYS A 152 1.77 -19.57 -0.72
N GLN A 153 2.55 -20.47 -0.14
CA GLN A 153 3.93 -20.72 -0.59
C GLN A 153 3.98 -21.22 -2.03
N ILE A 154 3.08 -22.13 -2.40
CA ILE A 154 2.95 -22.61 -3.78
C ILE A 154 2.56 -21.46 -4.71
N LYS A 155 1.55 -20.66 -4.34
CA LYS A 155 1.10 -19.50 -5.11
C LYS A 155 2.21 -18.48 -5.31
N THR A 156 2.90 -18.06 -4.26
CA THR A 156 3.99 -17.09 -4.35
C THR A 156 5.11 -17.59 -5.26
N MET A 157 5.55 -18.85 -5.12
CA MET A 157 6.58 -19.39 -6.01
C MET A 157 6.13 -19.48 -7.48
N ALA A 158 4.91 -19.93 -7.74
CA ALA A 158 4.40 -20.16 -9.09
C ALA A 158 3.93 -18.86 -9.77
N GLU A 159 3.08 -18.09 -9.11
CA GLU A 159 2.44 -16.89 -9.67
C GLU A 159 3.42 -15.73 -9.78
N GLU A 160 4.28 -15.48 -8.77
CA GLU A 160 5.21 -14.36 -8.81
C GLU A 160 6.43 -14.62 -9.70
N SER A 161 6.82 -15.88 -9.91
CA SER A 161 7.98 -16.21 -10.73
C SER A 161 7.64 -16.45 -12.20
N ILE A 162 6.59 -17.22 -12.49
CA ILE A 162 6.28 -17.66 -13.86
C ILE A 162 4.83 -17.41 -14.31
N LEU A 163 4.02 -16.72 -13.47
CA LEU A 163 2.58 -16.52 -13.68
C LEU A 163 1.81 -17.83 -13.86
N ALA A 164 2.28 -18.89 -13.21
CA ALA A 164 1.55 -20.15 -13.14
C ALA A 164 0.61 -20.14 -11.94
N SER A 165 -0.65 -20.50 -12.16
CA SER A 165 -1.65 -20.58 -11.10
C SER A 165 -1.74 -22.03 -10.61
N PRO A 166 -1.52 -22.29 -9.31
CA PRO A 166 -1.82 -23.59 -8.74
C PRO A 166 -3.34 -23.77 -8.62
N MET A 167 -3.83 -24.91 -9.06
CA MET A 167 -5.24 -25.29 -9.01
C MET A 167 -5.41 -26.75 -8.63
N CYS A 168 -6.49 -27.07 -7.94
CA CYS A 168 -6.92 -28.44 -7.70
C CYS A 168 -8.09 -28.77 -8.61
N ASP A 169 -8.07 -29.94 -9.24
CA ASP A 169 -9.20 -30.42 -10.04
C ASP A 169 -10.31 -31.03 -9.16
N PRO A 170 -11.48 -31.37 -9.73
CA PRO A 170 -12.55 -32.03 -8.98
C PRO A 170 -12.15 -33.38 -8.37
N TYR A 171 -11.07 -34.01 -8.85
CA TYR A 171 -10.56 -35.29 -8.39
C TYR A 171 -9.54 -35.16 -7.25
N GLY A 172 -9.28 -33.93 -6.78
CA GLY A 172 -8.35 -33.64 -5.71
C GLY A 172 -6.87 -33.61 -6.14
N ARG A 173 -6.59 -33.67 -7.44
CA ARG A 173 -5.23 -33.61 -7.99
C ARG A 173 -4.78 -32.16 -8.11
N VAL A 174 -3.52 -31.88 -7.79
CA VAL A 174 -2.94 -30.54 -7.84
C VAL A 174 -2.28 -30.35 -9.20
N PHE A 175 -2.57 -29.24 -9.87
CA PHE A 175 -1.93 -28.81 -11.09
C PHE A 175 -1.33 -27.42 -10.91
N VAL A 176 -0.12 -27.23 -11.38
CA VAL A 176 0.52 -25.92 -11.49
C VAL A 176 0.71 -25.66 -12.97
N GLN A 177 -0.01 -24.68 -13.51
CA GLN A 177 0.00 -24.44 -14.94
C GLN A 177 -0.05 -22.95 -15.25
N ILE A 178 0.64 -22.55 -16.32
CA ILE A 178 0.60 -21.18 -16.82
C ILE A 178 -0.81 -20.92 -17.33
N ASP A 179 -1.36 -19.77 -16.95
CA ASP A 179 -2.67 -19.34 -17.41
C ASP A 179 -2.74 -19.38 -18.95
N THR A 180 -3.80 -19.98 -19.47
CA THR A 180 -4.05 -20.10 -20.92
C THR A 180 -3.87 -18.78 -21.66
N ASN A 181 -4.31 -17.66 -21.07
CA ASN A 181 -4.20 -16.33 -21.67
C ASN A 181 -2.78 -15.73 -21.63
N TYR A 182 -1.86 -16.32 -20.86
CA TYR A 182 -0.44 -15.94 -20.81
C TYR A 182 0.47 -16.85 -21.64
N ILE A 183 -0.06 -17.98 -22.15
CA ILE A 183 0.64 -18.82 -23.10
C ILE A 183 0.66 -18.12 -24.47
N LEU A 184 1.78 -18.17 -25.18
CA LEU A 184 1.91 -17.64 -26.55
C LEU A 184 0.98 -18.41 -27.50
N GLU A 185 0.37 -17.70 -28.45
CA GLU A 185 -0.59 -18.28 -29.40
C GLU A 185 -0.06 -19.51 -30.13
N SER A 186 1.21 -19.50 -30.54
CA SER A 186 1.88 -20.63 -31.19
C SER A 186 1.93 -21.90 -30.33
N ASN A 187 1.86 -21.75 -29.01
CA ASN A 187 2.00 -22.83 -28.04
C ASN A 187 0.64 -23.29 -27.47
N ARG A 188 -0.48 -22.67 -27.89
CA ARG A 188 -1.84 -23.02 -27.43
C ARG A 188 -2.47 -24.19 -28.19
N GLY A 189 -1.83 -24.68 -29.25
CA GLY A 189 -2.38 -25.74 -30.12
C GLY A 189 -2.64 -27.07 -29.42
N SER A 190 -2.00 -27.33 -28.27
CA SER A 190 -2.21 -28.53 -27.45
C SER A 190 -3.38 -28.41 -26.47
N ILE A 191 -3.96 -27.21 -26.29
CA ILE A 191 -5.07 -26.98 -25.37
C ILE A 191 -6.38 -27.43 -26.04
N PRO A 192 -7.09 -28.43 -25.50
CA PRO A 192 -8.27 -28.98 -26.14
C PRO A 192 -9.46 -28.01 -26.10
N ILE A 193 -10.27 -28.03 -27.15
CA ILE A 193 -11.63 -27.46 -27.14
C ILE A 193 -12.57 -28.57 -26.66
N VAL A 194 -13.11 -28.42 -25.46
CA VAL A 194 -13.90 -29.48 -24.80
C VAL A 194 -15.35 -29.49 -25.29
N MET A 195 -15.89 -28.32 -25.62
CA MET A 195 -17.24 -28.22 -26.16
C MET A 195 -17.32 -27.02 -27.12
N THR A 196 -18.02 -27.21 -28.23
CA THR A 196 -18.48 -26.11 -29.10
C THR A 196 -19.94 -25.85 -28.74
N LEU A 197 -20.20 -24.71 -28.12
CA LEU A 197 -21.52 -24.33 -27.64
C LEU A 197 -22.36 -23.75 -28.77
N SER A 198 -23.49 -24.39 -29.05
CA SER A 198 -24.55 -23.90 -29.91
C SER A 198 -25.66 -23.23 -29.08
N LYS A 199 -26.64 -22.61 -29.75
CA LYS A 199 -27.80 -22.01 -29.09
C LYS A 199 -28.65 -23.04 -28.34
N ASP A 200 -28.66 -24.29 -28.80
CA ASP A 200 -29.46 -25.36 -28.20
C ASP A 200 -28.81 -25.95 -26.94
N ASP A 201 -27.51 -25.72 -26.73
CA ASP A 201 -26.76 -26.22 -25.57
C ASP A 201 -26.90 -25.31 -24.34
N CYS A 202 -27.35 -24.06 -24.54
CA CYS A 202 -27.37 -23.02 -23.51
C CYS A 202 -28.81 -22.62 -23.18
N THR A 203 -29.15 -22.58 -21.88
CA THR A 203 -30.42 -21.98 -21.42
C THR A 203 -30.33 -20.48 -21.37
N HIS A 204 -29.17 -19.96 -20.96
CA HIS A 204 -28.93 -18.53 -20.81
C HIS A 204 -27.46 -18.21 -21.07
N VAL A 205 -27.19 -17.08 -21.73
CA VAL A 205 -25.85 -16.54 -21.92
C VAL A 205 -25.87 -15.07 -21.54
N GLN A 206 -25.18 -14.76 -20.46
CA GLN A 206 -24.92 -13.38 -20.03
C GLN A 206 -23.53 -12.96 -20.52
N VAL A 207 -23.46 -11.76 -21.10
CA VAL A 207 -22.22 -11.14 -21.56
C VAL A 207 -22.08 -9.80 -20.85
N ASP A 208 -21.08 -9.70 -19.98
CA ASP A 208 -20.72 -8.45 -19.32
C ASP A 208 -19.76 -7.67 -20.22
N PHE A 209 -20.09 -6.41 -20.51
CA PHE A 209 -19.34 -5.56 -21.45
C PHE A 209 -18.67 -4.39 -20.75
N TYR A 210 -17.36 -4.24 -20.97
CA TYR A 210 -16.54 -3.16 -20.40
C TYR A 210 -16.08 -2.17 -21.48
N GLU A 211 -16.55 -0.92 -21.40
CA GLU A 211 -16.15 0.16 -22.33
C GLU A 211 -14.84 0.83 -21.94
N THR A 212 -14.57 0.93 -20.63
CA THR A 212 -13.42 1.67 -20.11
C THR A 212 -12.31 0.69 -19.72
N PRO A 213 -11.05 0.89 -20.20
CA PRO A 213 -9.94 0.03 -19.81
C PRO A 213 -9.64 0.18 -18.32
N LYS A 214 -9.43 -0.96 -17.65
CA LYS A 214 -9.07 -1.04 -16.22
C LYS A 214 -7.61 -0.63 -15.99
N VAL A 215 -6.73 -0.96 -16.94
CA VAL A 215 -5.29 -0.76 -16.87
C VAL A 215 -4.82 0.16 -17.99
N SER A 216 -4.16 1.26 -17.64
CA SER A 216 -3.59 2.21 -18.61
C SER A 216 -2.23 1.75 -19.13
N ARG A 217 -1.46 1.03 -18.30
CA ARG A 217 -0.13 0.52 -18.65
C ARG A 217 0.23 -0.68 -17.77
N VAL A 218 0.92 -1.65 -18.35
CA VAL A 218 1.57 -2.76 -17.65
C VAL A 218 3.07 -2.56 -17.71
N ASP A 219 3.73 -2.58 -16.55
CA ASP A 219 5.18 -2.62 -16.42
C ASP A 219 5.60 -3.97 -15.85
N LEU A 220 6.43 -4.70 -16.60
CA LEU A 220 7.00 -5.98 -16.19
C LEU A 220 8.49 -5.82 -15.90
N SER A 221 8.94 -6.40 -14.80
CA SER A 221 10.36 -6.52 -14.46
C SER A 221 10.70 -7.94 -14.00
N GLY A 222 11.93 -8.36 -14.28
CA GLY A 222 12.37 -9.71 -13.98
C GLY A 222 13.79 -9.99 -14.46
N VAL A 223 14.13 -11.26 -14.57
CA VAL A 223 15.47 -11.72 -14.97
C VAL A 223 15.40 -12.82 -16.02
N ALA A 224 16.36 -12.82 -16.96
CA ALA A 224 16.72 -13.99 -17.76
C ALA A 224 18.14 -14.41 -17.40
N GLY A 225 18.26 -15.49 -16.62
CA GLY A 225 19.51 -15.84 -15.96
C GLY A 225 19.94 -14.72 -15.01
N SER A 226 21.08 -14.08 -15.29
CA SER A 226 21.58 -12.93 -14.52
C SER A 226 21.25 -11.57 -15.13
N LYS A 227 20.62 -11.53 -16.31
CA LYS A 227 20.33 -10.27 -17.01
C LYS A 227 18.99 -9.68 -16.54
N PRO A 228 18.95 -8.44 -16.03
CA PRO A 228 17.69 -7.78 -15.74
C PRO A 228 16.92 -7.50 -17.03
N ILE A 229 15.63 -7.74 -17.02
CA ILE A 229 14.71 -7.53 -18.15
C ILE A 229 13.56 -6.65 -17.69
N VAL A 230 13.22 -5.66 -18.51
CA VAL A 230 12.11 -4.74 -18.26
C VAL A 230 11.32 -4.53 -19.55
N SER A 231 10.00 -4.56 -19.46
CA SER A 231 9.07 -4.43 -20.59
C SER A 231 7.85 -3.61 -20.19
N SER A 232 7.27 -2.86 -21.14
CA SER A 232 6.00 -2.18 -20.95
C SER A 232 5.02 -2.38 -22.09
N ALA A 233 3.72 -2.40 -21.77
CA ALA A 233 2.61 -2.40 -22.72
C ALA A 233 1.57 -1.32 -22.32
N PRO A 234 0.97 -0.58 -23.27
CA PRO A 234 1.00 -0.77 -24.73
C PRO A 234 2.21 -0.10 -25.43
N GLY A 235 3.21 0.34 -24.67
CA GLY A 235 4.34 1.12 -25.18
C GLY A 235 4.91 2.03 -24.09
N SER A 236 5.42 3.21 -24.48
CA SER A 236 5.90 4.25 -23.57
C SER A 236 4.80 5.17 -23.06
N VAL A 237 3.66 5.18 -23.73
CA VAL A 237 2.53 6.08 -23.48
C VAL A 237 1.45 5.35 -22.69
N PHE A 238 0.92 6.03 -21.68
CA PHE A 238 -0.21 5.53 -20.90
C PHE A 238 -1.49 5.55 -21.73
N GLY A 239 -2.34 4.53 -21.53
CA GLY A 239 -3.74 4.60 -21.95
C GLY A 239 -4.46 5.79 -21.31
N ARG A 240 -5.48 6.32 -22.00
CA ARG A 240 -6.23 7.51 -21.56
C ARG A 240 -6.86 7.36 -20.16
N THR A 241 -7.25 6.14 -19.79
CA THR A 241 -7.88 5.80 -18.51
C THR A 241 -7.31 4.47 -17.99
N GLY A 242 -7.49 4.21 -16.70
CA GLY A 242 -7.03 3.00 -16.04
C GLY A 242 -5.79 3.23 -15.16
N LYS A 243 -5.45 2.23 -14.35
CA LYS A 243 -4.32 2.26 -13.43
C LYS A 243 -3.06 1.67 -14.07
N VAL A 244 -1.89 2.00 -13.52
CA VAL A 244 -0.65 1.31 -13.87
C VAL A 244 -0.59 0.00 -13.09
N LEU A 245 -0.36 -1.11 -13.78
CA LEU A 245 -0.15 -2.43 -13.19
C LEU A 245 1.33 -2.78 -13.29
N THR A 246 1.97 -3.01 -12.15
CA THR A 246 3.37 -3.43 -12.10
C THR A 246 3.44 -4.90 -11.66
N LYS A 247 4.18 -5.73 -12.40
CA LYS A 247 4.56 -7.07 -11.95
C LYS A 247 6.08 -7.21 -12.00
N GLU A 248 6.65 -7.65 -10.89
CA GLU A 248 8.09 -7.73 -10.70
C GLU A 248 8.52 -9.16 -10.40
N ARG A 249 9.83 -9.39 -10.43
CA ARG A 249 10.48 -10.67 -10.05
C ARG A 249 10.11 -11.86 -10.94
N LEU A 250 9.66 -11.59 -12.17
CA LEU A 250 9.35 -12.63 -13.14
C LEU A 250 10.62 -13.28 -13.71
N LEU A 251 10.52 -14.55 -14.06
CA LEU A 251 11.55 -15.28 -14.80
C LEU A 251 11.22 -15.25 -16.28
N PHE A 252 12.21 -14.92 -17.10
CA PHE A 252 12.09 -14.86 -18.55
C PHE A 252 13.16 -15.72 -19.22
N SER A 253 12.89 -16.22 -20.42
CA SER A 253 13.90 -16.79 -21.31
C SER A 253 14.75 -15.68 -21.94
N ASP A 254 14.11 -14.59 -22.35
CA ASP A 254 14.69 -13.47 -23.07
C ASP A 254 13.76 -12.24 -23.04
N GLN A 255 14.21 -11.15 -23.66
CA GLN A 255 13.48 -9.88 -23.73
C GLN A 255 12.23 -9.96 -24.62
N GLU A 256 12.22 -10.81 -25.65
CA GLU A 256 11.09 -10.95 -26.57
C GLU A 256 9.91 -11.60 -25.85
N GLN A 257 10.16 -12.63 -25.05
CA GLN A 257 9.17 -13.25 -24.19
C GLN A 257 8.56 -12.24 -23.21
N ALA A 258 9.36 -11.37 -22.58
CA ALA A 258 8.86 -10.35 -21.67
C ALA A 258 7.99 -9.29 -22.38
N ASN A 259 8.36 -8.90 -23.61
CA ASN A 259 7.54 -8.02 -24.44
C ASN A 259 6.20 -8.66 -24.79
N HIS A 260 6.20 -9.94 -25.18
CA HIS A 260 4.97 -10.67 -25.46
C HIS A 260 4.08 -10.77 -24.22
N LEU A 261 4.65 -11.15 -23.08
CA LEU A 261 3.89 -11.35 -21.84
C LEU A 261 3.27 -10.05 -21.33
N ALA A 262 4.00 -8.93 -21.40
CA ALA A 262 3.46 -7.61 -21.03
C ALA A 262 2.21 -7.28 -21.86
N SER A 263 2.26 -7.58 -23.16
CA SER A 263 1.13 -7.34 -24.06
C SER A 263 -0.07 -8.25 -23.78
N LEU A 264 0.16 -9.52 -23.41
CA LEU A 264 -0.89 -10.47 -23.07
C LEU A 264 -1.58 -10.08 -21.76
N ILE A 265 -0.81 -9.69 -20.74
CA ILE A 265 -1.36 -9.18 -19.47
C ILE A 265 -2.18 -7.92 -19.74
N TYR A 266 -1.64 -6.95 -20.48
CA TYR A 266 -2.37 -5.72 -20.81
C TYR A 266 -3.72 -6.01 -21.49
N ASN A 267 -3.75 -6.95 -22.44
CA ASN A 267 -4.99 -7.31 -23.13
C ASN A 267 -5.96 -8.13 -22.27
N ARG A 268 -5.47 -8.99 -21.37
CA ARG A 268 -6.33 -9.71 -20.42
C ARG A 268 -7.01 -8.77 -19.43
N GLU A 269 -6.28 -7.81 -18.90
CA GLU A 269 -6.81 -6.83 -17.95
C GLU A 269 -7.78 -5.84 -18.60
N ASN A 270 -7.60 -5.57 -19.90
CA ASN A 270 -8.46 -4.68 -20.70
C ASN A 270 -9.41 -5.43 -21.65
N ARG A 271 -9.69 -6.70 -21.38
CA ARG A 271 -10.67 -7.47 -22.16
C ARG A 271 -12.04 -6.80 -22.07
N LYS A 272 -12.80 -6.89 -23.17
CA LYS A 272 -14.10 -6.23 -23.30
C LYS A 272 -15.26 -7.04 -22.78
N TYR A 273 -15.10 -8.36 -22.68
CA TYR A 273 -16.18 -9.30 -22.41
C TYR A 273 -15.80 -10.21 -21.27
N ASP A 274 -16.77 -10.48 -20.39
CA ASP A 274 -16.80 -11.63 -19.50
C ASP A 274 -18.11 -12.40 -19.74
N PHE A 275 -18.07 -13.72 -19.62
CA PHE A 275 -19.19 -14.59 -19.98
C PHE A 275 -19.66 -15.40 -18.78
N THR A 276 -20.98 -15.47 -18.61
CA THR A 276 -21.65 -16.44 -17.75
C THR A 276 -22.63 -17.24 -18.59
N ILE A 277 -22.39 -18.55 -18.70
CA ILE A 277 -23.10 -19.46 -19.60
C ILE A 277 -23.79 -20.53 -18.75
N GLU A 278 -25.11 -20.56 -18.80
CA GLU A 278 -25.92 -21.64 -18.22
C GLU A 278 -26.19 -22.70 -19.28
N LEU A 279 -25.80 -23.93 -18.99
CA LEU A 279 -25.97 -25.07 -19.88
C LEU A 279 -27.28 -25.80 -19.59
N VAL A 280 -27.90 -26.32 -20.66
CA VAL A 280 -29.10 -27.16 -20.58
C VAL A 280 -28.84 -28.45 -19.79
N SER A 281 -27.62 -28.98 -19.89
CA SER A 281 -27.18 -30.19 -19.20
C SER A 281 -25.76 -30.04 -18.66
N ALA A 282 -25.47 -30.68 -17.53
CA ALA A 282 -24.15 -30.66 -16.92
C ALA A 282 -23.15 -31.52 -17.71
N ASN A 283 -22.29 -30.87 -18.50
CA ASN A 283 -21.17 -31.54 -19.16
C ASN A 283 -19.96 -31.60 -18.22
N ARG A 284 -19.78 -32.74 -17.55
CA ARG A 284 -18.70 -32.96 -16.55
C ARG A 284 -17.29 -33.03 -17.13
N LEU A 285 -17.13 -32.97 -18.46
CA LEU A 285 -15.81 -32.72 -19.08
C LEU A 285 -15.37 -31.27 -18.89
N ILE A 286 -16.31 -30.35 -18.67
CA ILE A 286 -15.99 -28.94 -18.44
C ILE A 286 -15.46 -28.78 -17.01
N THR A 287 -14.15 -28.59 -16.89
CA THR A 287 -13.43 -28.27 -15.66
C THR A 287 -12.67 -26.94 -15.80
N LEU A 288 -12.00 -26.51 -14.75
CA LEU A 288 -11.08 -25.36 -14.77
C LEU A 288 -9.63 -25.79 -15.03
N VAL A 289 -9.34 -27.07 -14.81
CA VAL A 289 -8.01 -27.67 -14.84
C VAL A 289 -8.13 -29.13 -15.32
N PRO A 290 -7.29 -29.59 -16.26
CA PRO A 290 -6.23 -28.86 -16.98
C PRO A 290 -6.79 -27.74 -17.88
N ASN A 291 -5.91 -26.86 -18.36
CA ASN A 291 -6.23 -25.79 -19.30
C ASN A 291 -7.08 -26.33 -20.47
N GLN A 292 -8.18 -25.65 -20.76
CA GLN A 292 -9.13 -26.05 -21.79
C GLN A 292 -9.92 -24.87 -22.33
N TYR A 293 -10.51 -25.05 -23.52
CA TYR A 293 -11.36 -24.06 -24.17
C TYR A 293 -12.80 -24.53 -24.34
N LEU A 294 -13.70 -23.57 -24.32
CA LEU A 294 -15.04 -23.66 -24.91
C LEU A 294 -15.08 -22.79 -26.16
N SER A 295 -15.68 -23.27 -27.25
CA SER A 295 -15.90 -22.45 -28.45
C SER A 295 -17.31 -21.92 -28.45
N VAL A 296 -17.49 -20.61 -28.58
CA VAL A 296 -18.81 -19.96 -28.51
C VAL A 296 -19.02 -19.03 -29.70
N SER A 297 -20.24 -19.04 -30.23
CA SER A 297 -20.69 -18.11 -31.26
C SER A 297 -22.01 -17.45 -30.84
N ILE A 298 -21.97 -16.15 -30.55
CA ILE A 298 -23.12 -15.31 -30.19
C ILE A 298 -23.45 -14.41 -31.38
N ALA A 299 -24.65 -14.59 -31.93
CA ALA A 299 -25.17 -13.76 -33.01
C ALA A 299 -25.70 -12.40 -32.49
N ASP A 300 -25.98 -11.47 -33.42
CA ASP A 300 -26.42 -10.07 -33.20
C ASP A 300 -27.79 -9.89 -32.50
N GLU A 301 -28.15 -10.76 -31.56
CA GLU A 301 -29.45 -10.80 -30.89
C GLU A 301 -29.51 -9.94 -29.61
N THR A 302 -28.41 -9.29 -29.20
CA THR A 302 -28.39 -8.43 -28.01
C THR A 302 -28.85 -7.00 -28.34
N PRO A 303 -29.45 -6.25 -27.39
CA PRO A 303 -29.86 -4.85 -27.60
C PRO A 303 -28.72 -3.93 -28.05
N ARG A 304 -27.47 -4.30 -27.74
CA ARG A 304 -26.25 -3.59 -28.14
C ARG A 304 -25.62 -4.12 -29.43
N LYS A 305 -26.21 -5.14 -30.09
CA LYS A 305 -25.67 -5.82 -31.28
C LYS A 305 -24.22 -6.30 -31.09
N ILE A 306 -23.99 -6.92 -29.93
CA ILE A 306 -22.72 -7.56 -29.61
C ILE A 306 -22.70 -8.90 -30.35
N THR A 307 -21.72 -9.05 -31.24
CA THR A 307 -21.34 -10.32 -31.86
C THR A 307 -20.02 -10.80 -31.27
N TYR A 308 -19.96 -12.10 -30.96
CA TYR A 308 -18.73 -12.74 -30.50
C TYR A 308 -18.60 -14.12 -31.15
N SER A 309 -17.44 -14.42 -31.73
CA SER A 309 -17.12 -15.76 -32.23
C SER A 309 -15.66 -16.04 -31.86
N GLY A 310 -15.45 -17.02 -30.99
CA GLY A 310 -14.11 -17.31 -30.49
C GLY A 310 -14.09 -18.32 -29.34
N LYS A 311 -12.90 -18.49 -28.76
CA LYS A 311 -12.69 -19.39 -27.62
C LYS A 311 -12.87 -18.64 -26.30
N ILE A 312 -13.33 -19.37 -25.29
CA ILE A 312 -13.50 -18.91 -23.91
C ILE A 312 -12.72 -19.85 -23.00
N VAL A 313 -12.03 -19.29 -22.03
CA VAL A 313 -11.30 -19.98 -20.97
C VAL A 313 -12.20 -20.03 -19.72
N PRO A 314 -12.61 -21.21 -19.23
CA PRO A 314 -13.38 -21.34 -17.99
C PRO A 314 -12.61 -20.82 -16.77
N ARG A 315 -13.26 -20.05 -15.92
CA ARG A 315 -12.74 -19.47 -14.66
C ARG A 315 -13.57 -19.82 -13.43
N GLY A 316 -14.85 -20.09 -13.61
CA GLY A 316 -15.75 -20.53 -12.56
C GLY A 316 -16.67 -21.62 -13.08
N LEU A 317 -17.02 -22.55 -12.19
CA LEU A 317 -17.98 -23.60 -12.47
C LEU A 317 -18.93 -23.74 -11.30
N SER A 318 -20.23 -23.80 -11.54
CA SER A 318 -21.19 -24.27 -10.54
C SER A 318 -22.05 -25.39 -11.10
N ILE A 319 -22.37 -26.38 -10.27
CA ILE A 319 -23.33 -27.43 -10.57
C ILE A 319 -24.36 -27.47 -9.45
N GLU A 320 -25.63 -27.39 -9.83
CA GLU A 320 -26.76 -27.45 -8.91
C GLU A 320 -27.71 -28.57 -9.32
N HIS A 321 -28.24 -29.29 -8.33
CA HIS A 321 -29.25 -30.31 -8.56
C HIS A 321 -30.65 -29.70 -8.42
N ASP A 322 -31.46 -29.79 -9.48
CA ASP A 322 -32.86 -29.41 -9.45
C ASP A 322 -33.70 -30.62 -8.99
N PRO A 323 -34.16 -30.68 -7.72
CA PRO A 323 -34.83 -31.85 -7.19
C PRO A 323 -36.20 -32.12 -7.84
N ASN A 324 -36.83 -31.10 -8.44
CA ASN A 324 -38.14 -31.25 -9.08
C ASN A 324 -38.03 -31.90 -10.45
N LYS A 325 -36.92 -31.64 -11.15
CA LYS A 325 -36.66 -32.15 -12.50
C LYS A 325 -35.71 -33.35 -12.51
N GLY A 326 -34.99 -33.59 -11.41
CA GLY A 326 -33.96 -34.64 -11.32
C GLY A 326 -32.79 -34.39 -12.27
N VAL A 327 -32.51 -33.13 -12.62
CA VAL A 327 -31.44 -32.77 -13.55
C VAL A 327 -30.36 -31.94 -12.86
N LEU A 328 -29.12 -32.10 -13.30
CA LEU A 328 -28.01 -31.24 -12.92
C LEU A 328 -27.91 -30.08 -13.90
N ARG A 329 -27.91 -28.85 -13.37
CA ARG A 329 -27.66 -27.63 -14.15
C ARG A 329 -26.23 -27.19 -13.91
N MET A 330 -25.55 -26.76 -14.97
CA MET A 330 -24.18 -26.28 -14.91
C MET A 330 -24.12 -24.83 -15.37
N SER A 331 -23.43 -23.99 -14.61
CA SER A 331 -23.08 -22.63 -15.00
C SER A 331 -21.57 -22.51 -15.12
N VAL A 332 -21.11 -21.89 -16.21
CA VAL A 332 -19.70 -21.66 -16.50
C VAL A 332 -19.46 -20.17 -16.57
N VAL A 333 -18.55 -19.67 -15.75
CA VAL A 333 -18.00 -18.32 -15.87
C VAL A 333 -16.69 -18.40 -16.63
N GLY A 334 -16.48 -17.54 -17.63
CA GLY A 334 -15.29 -17.60 -18.47
C GLY A 334 -14.84 -16.27 -19.04
N GLU A 335 -13.57 -16.22 -19.40
CA GLU A 335 -12.93 -15.08 -20.05
C GLU A 335 -12.66 -15.39 -21.53
N PRO A 336 -12.74 -14.42 -22.45
CA PRO A 336 -12.33 -14.62 -23.83
C PRO A 336 -10.84 -14.96 -23.93
N GLU A 337 -10.48 -15.69 -24.98
CA GLU A 337 -9.09 -15.84 -25.40
C GLU A 337 -8.50 -14.47 -25.77
N VAL A 338 -7.30 -14.17 -25.26
CA VAL A 338 -6.61 -12.90 -25.54
C VAL A 338 -5.39 -13.09 -26.43
N PHE A 339 -5.10 -12.08 -27.24
CA PHE A 339 -3.99 -12.07 -28.19
C PHE A 339 -2.98 -10.98 -27.83
N LYS A 340 -1.81 -10.99 -28.46
CA LYS A 340 -0.77 -9.98 -28.20
C LYS A 340 -1.21 -8.57 -28.63
N ASN A 341 -0.72 -7.56 -27.91
CA ASN A 341 -0.83 -6.14 -28.27
C ASN A 341 0.56 -5.54 -28.54
N LEU A 342 0.62 -4.23 -28.81
CA LEU A 342 1.83 -3.45 -28.79
C LEU A 342 2.51 -3.52 -27.41
N SER A 343 3.82 -3.69 -27.42
CA SER A 343 4.68 -3.64 -26.25
C SER A 343 6.08 -3.19 -26.68
N GLN A 344 6.87 -2.75 -25.71
CA GLN A 344 8.24 -2.29 -25.97
C GLN A 344 9.17 -2.69 -24.83
N THR A 345 10.45 -2.82 -25.16
CA THR A 345 11.52 -2.93 -24.17
C THR A 345 11.76 -1.59 -23.52
N ILE A 346 11.80 -1.56 -22.18
CA ILE A 346 12.29 -0.40 -21.44
C ILE A 346 13.81 -0.52 -21.36
N GLN A 347 14.52 0.39 -22.01
CA GLN A 347 15.97 0.46 -21.89
C GLN A 347 16.31 0.92 -20.47
N THR A 348 16.92 0.04 -19.67
CA THR A 348 17.53 0.45 -18.41
C THR A 348 18.72 1.34 -18.74
N PRO A 349 18.80 2.57 -18.20
CA PRO A 349 19.89 3.47 -18.53
C PRO A 349 21.21 2.87 -18.04
N LEU A 350 22.19 2.73 -18.95
CA LEU A 350 23.50 2.12 -18.69
C LEU A 350 24.34 2.91 -17.66
N GLU A 351 24.04 4.19 -17.51
CA GLU A 351 24.53 5.06 -16.44
C GLU A 351 23.30 5.58 -15.68
N PRO A 352 23.34 5.72 -14.34
CA PRO A 352 22.28 6.46 -13.64
C PRO A 352 22.09 7.79 -14.36
N PRO A 353 20.84 8.21 -14.63
CA PRO A 353 20.60 9.42 -15.40
C PRO A 353 21.42 10.55 -14.76
N LYS A 354 22.40 11.08 -15.51
CA LYS A 354 23.02 12.36 -15.16
C LYS A 354 21.86 13.30 -14.91
N SER A 355 21.96 14.12 -13.87
CA SER A 355 20.95 15.10 -13.48
C SER A 355 20.73 16.11 -14.61
N ASN A 356 20.12 15.68 -15.70
CA ASN A 356 19.45 16.52 -16.66
C ASN A 356 18.08 16.75 -16.05
N ILE A 357 18.07 17.53 -14.97
CA ILE A 357 16.92 18.37 -14.67
C ILE A 357 16.74 19.14 -15.99
N PRO A 358 15.66 18.90 -16.75
CA PRO A 358 15.35 19.78 -17.87
C PRO A 358 15.32 21.19 -17.28
N LEU A 359 15.96 22.17 -17.93
CA LEU A 359 15.71 23.56 -17.60
C LEU A 359 14.21 23.70 -17.42
N GLN A 360 13.81 24.04 -16.19
CA GLN A 360 12.40 24.14 -15.82
C GLN A 360 11.72 24.93 -16.94
N PRO A 361 10.72 24.37 -17.65
CA PRO A 361 10.05 25.12 -18.69
C PRO A 361 9.58 26.41 -18.06
N ASP A 362 9.92 27.55 -18.68
CA ASP A 362 9.57 28.87 -18.16
C ASP A 362 8.13 28.84 -17.68
N LEU A 363 7.92 29.21 -16.41
CA LEU A 363 6.64 29.07 -15.68
C LEU A 363 5.50 29.96 -16.23
N PHE A 364 5.63 30.47 -17.45
CA PHE A 364 4.65 31.33 -18.08
C PHE A 364 4.30 30.81 -19.48
N PRO A 365 3.24 30.01 -19.63
CA PRO A 365 2.55 29.97 -20.92
C PRO A 365 2.21 31.41 -21.32
N VAL A 366 2.68 31.84 -22.50
CA VAL A 366 2.33 33.15 -23.07
C VAL A 366 0.84 33.12 -23.38
N PHE A 367 0.01 33.53 -22.41
CA PHE A 367 -1.41 33.78 -22.65
C PHE A 367 -1.56 35.02 -23.54
N PRO A 368 -2.56 35.07 -24.43
CA PRO A 368 -2.87 36.27 -25.19
C PRO A 368 -3.11 37.43 -24.23
N LEU A 369 -2.43 38.55 -24.49
CA LEU A 369 -2.46 39.77 -23.69
C LEU A 369 -3.91 40.20 -23.41
N LEU A 370 -4.39 39.90 -22.20
CA LEU A 370 -5.61 40.50 -21.66
C LEU A 370 -5.33 41.98 -21.36
N PRO A 371 -6.33 42.86 -21.55
CA PRO A 371 -6.15 44.30 -21.42
C PRO A 371 -5.67 44.68 -20.02
N VAL A 372 -4.69 45.58 -20.00
CA VAL A 372 -4.03 46.12 -18.81
C VAL A 372 -5.08 46.57 -17.79
N LEU A 373 -5.24 45.79 -16.73
CA LEU A 373 -5.87 46.24 -15.50
C LEU A 373 -4.82 47.00 -14.67
N PRO A 374 -5.18 48.13 -14.05
CA PRO A 374 -4.25 48.95 -13.28
C PRO A 374 -3.73 48.17 -12.07
N GLY A 375 -2.43 48.29 -11.82
CA GLY A 375 -1.66 47.43 -10.94
C GLY A 375 -2.20 47.32 -9.52
N GLY A 376 -2.26 46.09 -9.03
CA GLY A 376 -2.50 45.77 -7.63
C GLY A 376 -2.51 44.26 -7.44
N GLY A 377 -1.49 43.73 -6.75
CA GLY A 377 -1.55 42.37 -6.19
C GLY A 377 -0.43 41.40 -6.56
N SER A 378 0.82 41.84 -6.70
CA SER A 378 1.96 40.92 -6.45
C SER A 378 2.02 40.62 -4.95
N TYR A 379 1.86 39.35 -4.59
CA TYR A 379 2.02 38.87 -3.22
C TYR A 379 3.42 39.23 -2.68
N PHE A 380 3.43 40.19 -1.75
CA PHE A 380 4.52 40.68 -0.89
C PHE A 380 5.85 41.06 -1.56
N PRO A 381 6.03 42.34 -1.96
CA PRO A 381 7.35 42.90 -2.21
C PRO A 381 8.05 43.15 -0.86
N PHE A 382 9.04 42.32 -0.52
CA PHE A 382 10.01 42.71 0.51
C PHE A 382 10.80 43.90 -0.03
N PRO A 383 10.93 45.02 0.70
CA PRO A 383 11.84 46.08 0.29
C PRO A 383 13.26 45.52 0.23
N ILE A 384 13.94 45.78 -0.89
CA ILE A 384 15.37 45.48 -1.05
C ILE A 384 16.10 46.16 0.13
N PRO A 385 16.96 45.45 0.88
CA PRO A 385 17.54 45.96 2.12
C PRO A 385 18.26 47.31 1.92
N SER A 386 18.01 48.25 2.83
CA SER A 386 18.55 49.61 2.80
C SER A 386 20.02 49.73 3.24
N THR A 387 20.65 48.62 3.60
CA THR A 387 22.05 48.57 4.08
C THR A 387 22.82 47.45 3.39
N ILE A 388 22.98 47.58 2.07
CA ILE A 388 24.14 47.00 1.40
C ILE A 388 25.26 48.04 1.63
N PRO A 389 26.47 47.68 2.10
CA PRO A 389 27.58 48.62 2.10
C PRO A 389 27.65 49.30 0.72
N SER A 390 27.74 50.63 0.70
CA SER A 390 27.64 51.42 -0.54
C SER A 390 28.73 51.12 -1.56
N GLU A 391 29.75 50.35 -1.15
CA GLU A 391 30.77 49.85 -2.03
C GLU A 391 30.39 48.46 -2.57
N PRO A 392 30.27 48.29 -3.90
CA PRO A 392 30.08 46.98 -4.48
C PRO A 392 31.24 46.07 -4.06
N PRO A 393 30.96 44.83 -3.61
CA PRO A 393 31.98 43.91 -3.15
C PRO A 393 32.99 43.69 -4.28
N MET A 394 34.28 43.91 -4.01
CA MET A 394 35.34 43.53 -4.95
C MET A 394 35.27 42.00 -5.15
N THR A 395 35.17 41.58 -6.41
CA THR A 395 35.34 40.18 -6.79
C THR A 395 36.70 39.73 -6.27
N ALA A 396 36.72 38.72 -5.40
CA ALA A 396 37.95 38.17 -4.87
C ALA A 396 38.86 37.78 -6.05
N VAL A 397 40.01 38.43 -6.17
CA VAL A 397 41.01 38.08 -7.19
C VAL A 397 41.43 36.63 -6.92
N PRO A 398 41.38 35.73 -7.91
CA PRO A 398 41.86 34.37 -7.76
C PRO A 398 43.32 34.38 -7.27
N GLY A 399 43.57 33.87 -6.07
CA GLY A 399 44.91 33.81 -5.47
C GLY A 399 45.13 34.66 -4.22
N THR A 400 44.19 35.51 -3.79
CA THR A 400 44.32 36.19 -2.49
C THR A 400 44.16 35.16 -1.36
N PRO A 401 45.16 34.98 -0.49
CA PRO A 401 45.18 33.87 0.46
C PRO A 401 44.26 34.14 1.65
N CYS A 402 42.96 33.87 1.46
CA CYS A 402 41.94 34.07 2.48
C CYS A 402 42.08 33.11 3.70
N ARG A 403 43.00 32.12 3.64
CA ARG A 403 43.32 31.18 4.74
C ARG A 403 44.64 31.48 5.47
N ASP A 404 45.50 32.35 4.97
CA ASP A 404 46.87 32.53 5.52
C ASP A 404 46.98 33.58 6.64
N GLY A 405 45.84 34.12 7.08
CA GLY A 405 45.79 35.14 8.11
C GLY A 405 45.93 36.57 7.60
N THR A 406 46.01 36.79 6.29
CA THR A 406 45.83 38.14 5.72
C THR A 406 44.34 38.48 5.62
N ASP A 407 43.93 39.61 6.22
CA ASP A 407 42.54 40.08 6.24
C ASP A 407 42.08 40.47 4.83
N ALA A 408 41.56 39.50 4.09
CA ALA A 408 40.98 39.72 2.78
C ALA A 408 39.80 40.71 2.88
N SER A 409 39.61 41.54 1.84
CA SER A 409 38.51 42.50 1.76
C SER A 409 37.14 41.83 2.00
N ALA A 410 36.18 42.62 2.47
CA ALA A 410 34.80 42.17 2.62
C ALA A 410 34.25 41.63 1.28
N ASN A 411 33.52 40.51 1.32
CA ASN A 411 32.95 39.87 0.13
C ASN A 411 31.58 39.24 0.43
N GLY A 412 30.84 38.86 -0.62
CA GLY A 412 29.44 38.41 -0.54
C GLY A 412 28.45 39.49 -0.99
N PRO A 413 27.12 39.22 -0.96
CA PRO A 413 26.47 38.08 -0.34
C PRO A 413 26.59 36.77 -1.14
N TYR A 414 26.75 35.65 -0.42
CA TYR A 414 26.63 34.29 -0.96
C TYR A 414 25.38 33.63 -0.39
N GLN A 415 24.47 33.20 -1.25
CA GLN A 415 23.23 32.55 -0.82
C GLN A 415 23.52 31.13 -0.32
N ALA A 416 23.18 30.84 0.94
CA ALA A 416 23.40 29.55 1.58
C ALA A 416 22.12 28.72 1.72
N LEU A 417 20.94 29.34 1.86
CA LEU A 417 19.66 28.65 2.01
C LEU A 417 18.54 29.46 1.34
N SER A 418 17.48 28.80 0.88
CA SER A 418 16.23 29.45 0.42
C SER A 418 14.99 28.68 0.86
N LYS A 419 13.94 29.41 1.23
CA LYS A 419 12.54 28.97 1.40
C LYS A 419 12.35 27.76 2.33
N VAL A 420 12.41 27.99 3.63
CA VAL A 420 12.17 26.95 4.65
C VAL A 420 11.31 27.48 5.79
N VAL A 421 10.41 26.65 6.32
CA VAL A 421 9.63 26.97 7.53
C VAL A 421 10.13 26.12 8.69
N LEU A 422 10.58 26.77 9.75
CA LEU A 422 10.88 26.14 11.04
C LEU A 422 9.71 26.39 11.99
N GLN A 423 9.20 25.33 12.60
CA GLN A 423 8.12 25.40 13.56
C GLN A 423 8.17 24.17 14.46
N ILE A 424 7.82 24.34 15.73
CA ILE A 424 7.57 23.23 16.64
C ILE A 424 6.07 23.15 16.92
N PRO A 425 5.48 21.95 16.98
CA PRO A 425 6.00 20.70 16.40
C PRO A 425 6.24 20.82 14.88
N GLY A 426 7.27 20.17 14.39
CA GLY A 426 7.68 20.20 12.99
C GLY A 426 9.19 20.18 12.82
N TRP A 427 9.70 20.91 11.84
CA TRP A 427 11.14 21.03 11.61
C TRP A 427 11.69 22.01 12.66
N ASP A 428 12.35 21.44 13.67
CA ASP A 428 13.09 22.14 14.71
C ASP A 428 14.36 22.77 14.16
N ARG A 429 14.94 22.17 13.11
CA ARG A 429 16.16 22.64 12.48
C ARG A 429 16.14 22.48 10.96
N VAL A 430 16.94 23.30 10.29
CA VAL A 430 17.25 23.18 8.87
C VAL A 430 18.76 23.23 8.68
N ARG A 431 19.27 22.37 7.79
CA ARG A 431 20.67 22.36 7.36
C ARG A 431 20.76 22.70 5.89
N SER A 432 21.75 23.50 5.53
CA SER A 432 22.20 23.64 4.16
C SER A 432 23.67 23.32 4.06
N TYR A 433 24.05 22.53 3.05
CA TYR A 433 25.43 22.19 2.81
C TYR A 433 26.02 23.11 1.74
N TYR A 434 26.96 23.97 2.18
CA TYR A 434 27.70 24.90 1.35
C TYR A 434 29.14 24.91 1.85
N LYS A 435 30.11 24.59 1.00
CA LYS A 435 31.52 24.48 1.41
C LYS A 435 32.21 25.84 1.36
N PHE A 436 32.74 26.28 2.49
CA PHE A 436 33.49 27.53 2.59
C PHE A 436 34.40 27.51 3.81
N PHE A 437 35.39 28.41 3.83
CA PHE A 437 36.15 28.70 5.03
C PHE A 437 35.52 29.89 5.74
N ALA A 438 35.14 29.70 7.01
CA ALA A 438 34.67 30.76 7.88
C ALA A 438 35.87 31.45 8.56
N ARG A 439 35.94 32.77 8.44
CA ARG A 439 36.96 33.62 9.07
C ARG A 439 36.73 33.68 10.58
N PRO A 440 37.78 33.85 11.41
CA PRO A 440 37.64 33.90 12.86
C PRO A 440 36.88 35.14 13.33
N SER A 441 36.30 35.07 14.53
CA SER A 441 35.50 36.17 15.10
C SER A 441 36.31 37.43 15.44
N ASN A 442 37.64 37.31 15.51
CA ASN A 442 38.56 38.42 15.75
C ASN A 442 39.23 38.98 14.47
N ALA A 443 38.84 38.52 13.28
CA ALA A 443 39.28 39.12 12.01
C ALA A 443 38.70 40.53 11.85
N ASP A 444 39.35 41.39 11.06
CA ASP A 444 38.77 42.71 10.71
C ASP A 444 37.42 42.56 9.99
N ASN A 445 37.26 41.45 9.26
CA ASN A 445 36.04 41.07 8.55
C ASN A 445 35.62 39.65 8.93
N PRO A 446 34.96 39.43 10.09
CA PRO A 446 34.51 38.11 10.51
C PRO A 446 33.40 37.60 9.58
N THR A 447 33.22 36.27 9.50
CA THR A 447 32.14 35.70 8.69
C THR A 447 30.78 36.07 9.28
N MET A 448 29.97 36.76 8.49
CA MET A 448 28.63 37.23 8.87
C MET A 448 27.55 36.42 8.18
N TYR A 449 26.39 36.33 8.83
CA TYR A 449 25.17 35.77 8.24
C TYR A 449 24.03 36.80 8.26
N MET A 450 23.10 36.62 7.32
CA MET A 450 21.83 37.33 7.28
C MET A 450 20.74 36.34 6.90
N ILE A 451 19.69 36.30 7.71
CA ILE A 451 18.50 35.51 7.46
C ILE A 451 17.41 36.52 7.11
N ASN A 452 16.81 36.39 5.94
CA ASN A 452 15.60 37.11 5.57
C ASN A 452 14.42 36.17 5.78
N GLY A 453 13.36 36.65 6.44
CA GLY A 453 12.22 35.83 6.78
C GLY A 453 11.24 36.51 7.72
N ARG A 454 10.34 35.74 8.32
CA ARG A 454 9.39 36.21 9.33
C ARG A 454 9.59 35.43 10.62
N TRP A 455 9.83 36.15 11.71
CA TRP A 455 9.88 35.59 13.05
C TRP A 455 8.53 35.82 13.69
N LEU A 456 7.82 34.73 13.93
CA LEU A 456 6.43 34.76 14.36
C LEU A 456 6.30 34.17 15.75
N THR A 457 5.59 34.88 16.61
CA THR A 457 5.16 34.38 17.91
C THR A 457 3.65 34.47 18.04
N ARG A 458 3.08 33.70 18.96
CA ARG A 458 1.69 33.87 19.37
C ARG A 458 1.56 33.53 20.85
N SER A 459 0.66 34.23 21.53
CA SER A 459 0.41 34.04 22.97
C SER A 459 -0.35 32.75 23.28
N SER A 460 -1.07 32.20 22.30
CA SER A 460 -1.79 30.93 22.40
C SER A 460 -2.03 30.34 20.99
N PRO A 461 -2.43 29.06 20.88
CA PRO A 461 -2.77 28.43 19.60
C PRO A 461 -3.88 29.13 18.83
N ALA A 462 -4.88 29.66 19.55
CA ALA A 462 -5.99 30.37 18.95
C ALA A 462 -5.63 31.82 18.56
N ALA A 463 -4.52 32.35 19.06
CA ALA A 463 -4.06 33.69 18.70
C ALA A 463 -3.42 33.68 17.29
N ALA A 464 -3.65 34.76 16.55
CA ALA A 464 -2.99 34.99 15.28
C ALA A 464 -1.46 35.06 15.48
N TRP A 465 -0.71 34.62 14.48
CA TRP A 465 0.73 34.82 14.44
C TRP A 465 1.06 36.30 14.33
N VAL A 466 1.90 36.78 15.24
CA VAL A 466 2.37 38.16 15.30
C VAL A 466 3.87 38.17 15.05
N GLU A 467 4.33 39.12 14.24
CA GLU A 467 5.76 39.33 14.02
C GLU A 467 6.43 39.82 15.31
N THR A 468 7.58 39.22 15.62
CA THR A 468 8.30 39.52 16.84
C THR A 468 9.68 40.08 16.57
N GLN A 469 10.16 40.92 17.49
CA GLN A 469 11.58 41.30 17.58
C GLN A 469 12.38 40.35 18.45
N ASP A 470 11.70 39.49 19.23
CA ASP A 470 12.33 38.39 19.97
C ASP A 470 13.19 37.56 19.00
N ASP A 471 14.45 37.38 19.35
CA ASP A 471 15.39 36.56 18.61
C ASP A 471 15.98 35.44 19.48
N ASP A 472 15.52 35.27 20.72
CA ASP A 472 16.09 34.32 21.69
C ASP A 472 15.68 32.87 21.41
N PHE A 473 14.67 32.63 20.58
CA PHE A 473 14.09 31.30 20.35
C PHE A 473 14.72 30.52 19.17
N TYR A 474 15.83 30.97 18.60
CA TYR A 474 16.59 30.20 17.61
C TYR A 474 18.10 30.42 17.74
N THR A 475 18.89 29.50 17.20
CA THR A 475 20.35 29.60 17.12
C THR A 475 20.82 29.21 15.72
N VAL A 476 21.92 29.82 15.29
CA VAL A 476 22.57 29.55 14.01
C VAL A 476 23.90 28.86 14.27
N TYR A 477 24.21 27.78 13.57
CA TYR A 477 25.45 27.03 13.72
C TYR A 477 26.18 26.85 12.39
N LEU A 478 27.50 26.73 12.47
CA LEU A 478 28.33 26.22 11.38
C LEU A 478 28.54 24.71 11.53
N LEU A 479 28.57 24.00 10.41
CA LEU A 479 28.75 22.54 10.37
C LEU A 479 30.06 22.15 9.69
N ASN A 480 30.72 21.10 10.18
CA ASN A 480 31.85 20.46 9.49
C ASN A 480 31.38 19.37 8.50
N ALA A 481 32.33 18.69 7.84
CA ALA A 481 32.08 17.64 6.86
C ALA A 481 31.23 16.46 7.36
N THR A 482 31.29 16.16 8.67
CA THR A 482 30.52 15.09 9.31
C THR A 482 29.16 15.58 9.84
N GLY A 483 28.85 16.87 9.67
CA GLY A 483 27.61 17.49 10.16
C GLY A 483 27.62 17.86 11.65
N GLN A 484 28.80 17.90 12.29
CA GLN A 484 28.95 18.37 13.68
C GLN A 484 29.00 19.90 13.74
N ARG A 485 28.40 20.46 14.80
CA ARG A 485 28.43 21.91 15.09
C ARG A 485 29.84 22.34 15.49
N ILE A 486 30.40 23.33 14.80
CA ILE A 486 31.78 23.82 15.03
C ILE A 486 31.86 25.27 15.47
N ALA A 487 30.81 26.06 15.26
CA ALA A 487 30.70 27.43 15.76
C ALA A 487 29.23 27.82 15.94
N THR A 488 28.99 28.79 16.81
CA THR A 488 27.66 29.34 17.10
C THR A 488 27.58 30.80 16.66
N GLY A 489 26.48 31.19 16.04
CA GLY A 489 26.19 32.56 15.63
C GLY A 489 25.89 33.45 16.84
N ILE A 490 26.58 34.59 16.93
CA ILE A 490 26.27 35.71 17.79
C ILE A 490 25.38 36.66 17.00
N LYS A 491 24.18 36.92 17.52
CA LYS A 491 23.16 37.75 16.89
C LYS A 491 23.44 39.23 17.13
N ASN A 492 23.22 40.04 16.11
CA ASN A 492 23.18 41.50 16.26
C ASN A 492 21.80 41.93 16.78
N PRO A 493 21.69 43.12 17.41
CA PRO A 493 20.40 43.69 17.78
C PRO A 493 19.43 43.75 16.59
N VAL A 494 18.18 43.35 16.81
CA VAL A 494 17.14 43.31 15.77
C VAL A 494 16.70 44.73 15.41
N THR A 495 17.09 45.20 14.23
CA THR A 495 16.67 46.52 13.69
C THR A 495 15.53 46.41 12.68
N ASN A 496 15.32 45.24 12.09
CA ASN A 496 14.27 44.96 11.11
C ASN A 496 13.57 43.63 11.46
N PRO A 497 12.24 43.58 11.66
CA PRO A 497 11.54 42.34 12.02
C PRO A 497 11.64 41.25 10.93
N TYR A 498 11.94 41.60 9.68
CA TYR A 498 12.08 40.65 8.57
C TYR A 498 13.51 40.19 8.29
N GLN A 499 14.47 40.63 9.10
CA GLN A 499 15.87 40.34 8.90
C GLN A 499 16.55 40.06 10.22
N ARG A 500 17.43 39.06 10.24
CA ARG A 500 18.30 38.77 11.39
C ARG A 500 19.72 38.65 10.90
N THR A 501 20.62 39.39 11.53
CA THR A 501 22.05 39.38 11.19
C THR A 501 22.88 38.95 12.39
N GLY A 502 24.10 38.51 12.12
CA GLY A 502 25.06 38.15 13.15
C GLY A 502 26.39 37.72 12.54
N TYR A 503 27.29 37.26 13.40
CA TYR A 503 28.59 36.71 13.02
C TYR A 503 28.85 35.42 13.79
N PHE A 504 29.76 34.57 13.32
CA PHE A 504 30.06 33.31 14.01
C PHE A 504 31.17 33.46 15.05
N ASN A 505 30.99 32.84 16.21
CA ASN A 505 31.98 32.82 17.28
C ASN A 505 32.95 31.65 17.14
N ASN A 506 33.86 31.74 16.18
CA ASN A 506 34.97 30.80 16.02
C ASN A 506 36.30 31.51 16.32
N SER A 507 37.05 31.01 17.30
CA SER A 507 38.33 31.60 17.74
C SER A 507 39.46 31.48 16.72
N SER A 508 39.30 30.57 15.75
CA SER A 508 40.20 30.38 14.61
C SER A 508 39.37 30.19 13.34
N GLY A 509 39.96 30.47 12.18
CA GLY A 509 39.29 30.20 10.91
C GLY A 509 39.06 28.69 10.74
N VAL A 510 37.88 28.31 10.26
CA VAL A 510 37.46 26.89 10.20
C VAL A 510 36.87 26.54 8.84
N ASP A 511 37.14 25.30 8.40
CA ASP A 511 36.50 24.73 7.23
C ASP A 511 35.07 24.29 7.54
N CYS A 512 34.12 24.91 6.85
CA CYS A 512 32.69 24.69 6.99
C CYS A 512 32.15 23.97 5.76
N TRP A 513 31.22 23.07 6.03
CA TRP A 513 30.47 22.33 5.02
C TRP A 513 29.01 22.71 4.98
N GLY A 514 28.55 23.55 5.91
CA GLY A 514 27.18 24.01 5.92
C GLY A 514 26.85 24.96 7.06
N ILE A 515 25.58 25.40 7.05
CA ILE A 515 24.94 26.20 8.08
C ILE A 515 23.70 25.47 8.59
N GLU A 516 23.45 25.52 9.89
CA GLU A 516 22.23 25.03 10.53
C GLU A 516 21.51 26.19 11.22
N ILE A 517 20.19 26.25 11.10
CA ILE A 517 19.34 27.12 11.91
C ILE A 517 18.43 26.20 12.72
N GLU A 518 18.45 26.32 14.04
CA GLU A 518 17.69 25.49 14.98
C GLU A 518 16.85 26.37 15.89
N LEU A 519 15.63 25.96 16.20
CA LEU A 519 14.80 26.56 17.24
C LEU A 519 15.31 26.13 18.62
N ASN A 520 15.48 27.10 19.54
CA ASN A 520 16.03 26.86 20.88
C ASN A 520 15.04 26.17 21.83
N ASP A 521 13.75 26.17 21.46
CA ASP A 521 12.75 25.44 22.22
C ASP A 521 13.05 23.93 22.11
N PRO A 522 13.05 23.19 23.24
CA PRO A 522 13.39 21.79 23.24
C PRO A 522 12.46 21.04 22.30
N VAL A 523 13.05 20.45 21.26
CA VAL A 523 12.39 19.60 20.27
C VAL A 523 11.43 18.67 20.98
N LEU A 524 10.15 18.74 20.64
CA LEU A 524 9.20 17.69 21.01
C LEU A 524 9.41 16.49 20.08
N SER A 525 10.54 15.82 20.23
CA SER A 525 10.59 14.40 19.96
C SER A 525 9.97 13.70 21.18
N PHE A 526 8.99 12.85 20.91
CA PHE A 526 8.54 11.88 21.90
C PHE A 526 9.48 10.70 21.84
N ASP A 527 10.00 10.26 22.98
CA ASP A 527 10.81 9.04 23.03
C ASP A 527 9.95 7.81 22.71
N ALA A 528 8.68 7.87 23.08
CA ALA A 528 7.68 6.87 22.70
C ALA A 528 6.25 7.44 22.77
N ILE A 529 5.41 7.01 21.84
CA ILE A 529 3.97 7.18 21.90
C ILE A 529 3.39 5.79 22.09
N TYR A 530 2.73 5.55 23.23
CA TYR A 530 2.04 4.29 23.48
C TYR A 530 0.55 4.50 23.34
N PHE A 531 -0.06 3.61 22.58
CA PHE A 531 -1.50 3.51 22.49
C PHE A 531 -1.93 2.34 23.34
N GLU A 532 -2.69 2.64 24.38
CA GLU A 532 -3.26 1.65 25.27
C GLU A 532 -4.74 1.53 24.93
N TYR A 533 -5.12 0.36 24.42
CA TYR A 533 -6.53 0.03 24.30
C TYR A 533 -7.08 -0.20 25.70
N LEU A 534 -8.11 0.56 26.12
CA LEU A 534 -8.66 0.45 27.47
C LEU A 534 -9.58 -0.76 27.67
N GLY A 535 -9.61 -1.66 26.68
CA GLY A 535 -10.42 -2.88 26.71
C GLY A 535 -11.91 -2.60 26.49
N HIS A 536 -12.61 -3.67 26.09
CA HIS A 536 -14.07 -3.73 26.11
C HIS A 536 -14.48 -4.65 27.25
N PRO A 537 -15.33 -4.24 28.19
CA PRO A 537 -15.74 -5.12 29.30
C PRO A 537 -16.63 -6.31 28.86
N TRP A 538 -17.09 -6.37 27.60
CA TRP A 538 -18.10 -7.34 27.14
C TRP A 538 -17.90 -7.91 25.71
N SER A 539 -16.70 -7.87 25.12
CA SER A 539 -16.48 -8.40 23.75
C SER A 539 -15.16 -9.16 23.66
N ASN A 540 -15.24 -10.36 23.08
CA ASN A 540 -14.10 -11.28 22.89
C ASN A 540 -13.31 -10.98 21.60
N TYR A 541 -13.49 -9.80 20.99
CA TYR A 541 -12.93 -9.50 19.66
C TYR A 541 -11.98 -8.30 19.72
N ASN A 542 -10.74 -8.53 19.27
CA ASN A 542 -9.75 -7.48 19.06
C ASN A 542 -10.19 -6.54 17.91
N PRO A 543 -9.85 -5.23 17.96
CA PRO A 543 -10.13 -4.31 16.86
C PRO A 543 -9.46 -4.79 15.56
N ALA A 544 -10.17 -4.66 14.43
CA ALA A 544 -9.75 -5.19 13.13
C ALA A 544 -8.49 -4.51 12.56
N THR A 545 -8.29 -3.21 12.84
CA THR A 545 -7.15 -2.44 12.33
C THR A 545 -6.82 -1.25 13.22
N PHE A 546 -5.55 -1.14 13.61
CA PHE A 546 -5.00 0.02 14.34
C PHE A 546 -3.97 0.72 13.46
N ASN A 547 -4.23 1.97 13.06
CA ASN A 547 -3.34 2.77 12.23
C ASN A 547 -2.88 4.00 13.01
N TYR A 548 -1.60 4.33 12.95
CA TYR A 548 -1.08 5.57 13.53
C TYR A 548 -0.06 6.21 12.60
N GLY A 549 0.08 7.52 12.72
CA GLY A 549 1.07 8.27 11.96
C GLY A 549 1.37 9.63 12.59
N SER A 550 2.53 10.17 12.25
CA SER A 550 2.86 11.56 12.51
C SER A 550 2.93 12.28 11.17
N SER A 551 2.49 13.54 11.15
CA SER A 551 2.77 14.44 10.03
C SER A 551 3.73 15.52 10.51
N PRO A 552 5.05 15.31 10.37
CA PRO A 552 6.04 16.30 10.80
C PRO A 552 5.83 17.66 10.11
N ASN A 553 5.36 17.69 8.87
CA ASN A 553 5.17 18.95 8.13
C ASN A 553 4.01 19.83 8.64
N TYR A 554 3.08 19.26 9.40
CA TYR A 554 1.90 19.97 9.91
C TYR A 554 1.86 20.04 11.43
N GLY A 555 2.94 19.60 12.08
CA GLY A 555 3.04 19.71 13.51
C GLY A 555 2.01 18.88 14.27
N TYR A 556 1.68 17.70 13.75
CA TYR A 556 0.65 16.91 14.40
C TYR A 556 0.85 15.41 14.39
N TYR A 557 0.21 14.78 15.38
CA TYR A 557 0.12 13.34 15.54
C TYR A 557 -1.32 12.91 15.31
N TRP A 558 -1.51 11.81 14.60
CA TRP A 558 -2.83 11.24 14.40
C TRP A 558 -2.81 9.74 14.65
N ALA A 559 -3.91 9.23 15.16
CA ALA A 559 -4.15 7.80 15.31
C ALA A 559 -5.57 7.52 14.86
N SER A 560 -5.75 6.50 14.05
CA SER A 560 -7.06 6.05 13.59
C SER A 560 -7.24 4.60 13.98
N VAL A 561 -8.30 4.33 14.74
CA VAL A 561 -8.71 2.97 15.05
C VAL A 561 -9.96 2.69 14.25
N GLU A 562 -9.89 1.62 13.47
CA GLU A 562 -11.00 1.16 12.66
C GLU A 562 -11.35 -0.26 13.04
N GLY A 563 -12.56 -0.44 13.56
CA GLY A 563 -13.12 -1.75 13.83
C GLY A 563 -14.36 -2.00 12.98
N THR A 564 -14.51 -3.25 12.55
CA THR A 564 -15.74 -3.77 11.97
C THR A 564 -16.24 -4.85 12.91
N TRP A 565 -17.50 -4.80 13.31
CA TRP A 565 -18.10 -5.76 14.23
C TRP A 565 -19.30 -6.42 13.55
N ASN A 566 -19.30 -7.75 13.57
CA ASN A 566 -20.34 -8.53 12.91
C ASN A 566 -21.60 -8.65 13.79
N THR A 567 -21.46 -8.65 15.13
CA THR A 567 -22.54 -8.74 16.12
C THR A 567 -22.14 -8.09 17.46
N GLY A 568 -23.07 -7.48 18.21
CA GLY A 568 -22.81 -6.97 19.57
C GLY A 568 -24.03 -6.39 20.30
N PHE A 569 -24.02 -6.43 21.64
CA PHE A 569 -25.14 -6.00 22.51
C PHE A 569 -24.94 -4.65 23.23
N TYR A 570 -23.74 -4.10 23.24
CA TYR A 570 -23.41 -2.77 23.75
C TYR A 570 -21.96 -2.50 23.32
N SER A 571 -21.62 -1.28 22.89
CA SER A 571 -20.25 -1.02 22.46
C SER A 571 -19.70 0.25 23.12
N TRP A 572 -19.06 0.09 24.29
CA TRP A 572 -18.20 1.14 24.85
C TRP A 572 -16.78 0.89 24.41
N HIS A 573 -16.19 1.87 23.71
CA HIS A 573 -14.81 1.80 23.25
C HIS A 573 -14.04 2.99 23.81
N GLY A 574 -13.15 2.70 24.76
CA GLY A 574 -12.15 3.63 25.25
C GLY A 574 -10.78 3.36 24.63
N PHE A 575 -10.10 4.43 24.22
CA PHE A 575 -8.68 4.40 23.85
C PHE A 575 -7.94 5.39 24.73
N ARG A 576 -6.76 5.03 25.20
CA ARG A 576 -5.85 5.95 25.88
C ARG A 576 -4.61 6.15 25.03
N VAL A 577 -4.32 7.41 24.75
CA VAL A 577 -3.07 7.82 24.10
C VAL A 577 -2.16 8.35 25.19
N ASN A 578 -1.07 7.62 25.43
CA ASN A 578 -0.04 8.03 26.36
C ASN A 578 1.18 8.49 25.55
N MET A 579 1.47 9.79 25.56
CA MET A 579 2.67 10.34 24.93
C MET A 579 3.76 10.51 26.00
N TYR A 580 4.87 9.80 25.86
CA TYR A 580 5.97 9.82 26.83
C TYR A 580 7.16 10.60 26.29
N LYS A 581 7.76 11.40 27.16
CA LYS A 581 9.06 12.01 26.93
C LYS A 581 9.91 11.81 28.18
N GLY A 582 10.98 11.03 28.06
CA GLY A 582 11.97 10.83 29.09
C GLY A 582 12.68 12.15 29.41
N GLY A 583 12.66 12.55 30.68
CA GLY A 583 13.47 13.67 31.18
C GLY A 583 13.00 15.08 30.81
N ALA A 584 11.82 15.28 30.21
CA ALA A 584 11.30 16.62 29.93
C ALA A 584 9.85 16.79 30.40
N ASN A 585 9.61 17.86 31.15
CA ASN A 585 8.28 18.26 31.59
C ASN A 585 7.55 19.04 30.46
N PHE A 586 6.28 18.71 30.22
CA PHE A 586 5.41 19.43 29.30
C PHE A 586 4.82 20.70 29.95
N TYR A 587 5.66 21.65 30.35
CA TYR A 587 5.22 22.84 31.09
C TYR A 587 4.52 23.86 30.19
N ASN A 588 3.25 24.18 30.50
CA ASN A 588 2.43 25.21 29.83
C ASN A 588 2.28 25.08 28.30
N TRP A 589 2.45 23.87 27.75
CA TRP A 589 2.19 23.65 26.33
C TRP A 589 0.68 23.62 26.08
N PRO A 590 0.17 24.47 25.17
CA PRO A 590 -1.21 24.41 24.78
C PRO A 590 -1.38 23.30 23.76
N VAL A 591 -2.21 22.31 24.12
CA VAL A 591 -2.45 21.12 23.30
C VAL A 591 -3.86 21.20 22.72
N ASN A 592 -3.94 21.07 21.41
CA ASN A 592 -5.21 21.00 20.70
C ASN A 592 -5.54 19.54 20.41
N VAL A 593 -6.56 19.04 21.07
CA VAL A 593 -7.05 17.67 20.87
C VAL A 593 -8.29 17.75 20.02
N ARG A 594 -8.20 17.19 18.81
CA ARG A 594 -9.35 16.98 17.93
C ARG A 594 -9.69 15.50 17.89
N VAL A 595 -10.93 15.20 18.23
CA VAL A 595 -11.48 13.85 18.21
C VAL A 595 -12.57 13.81 17.16
N VAL A 596 -12.40 12.93 16.18
CA VAL A 596 -13.35 12.74 15.10
C VAL A 596 -13.77 11.29 15.09
N VAL A 597 -15.05 11.04 15.23
CA VAL A 597 -15.63 9.70 15.23
C VAL A 597 -16.61 9.63 14.08
N GLU A 598 -16.38 8.66 13.22
CA GLU A 598 -17.19 8.38 12.06
C GLU A 598 -17.75 6.97 12.25
N THR A 599 -19.07 6.86 12.40
CA THR A 599 -19.73 5.56 12.54
C THR A 599 -20.54 5.33 11.28
N GLN A 600 -20.34 4.18 10.65
CA GLN A 600 -21.19 3.70 9.57
C GLN A 600 -22.01 2.52 10.08
N LEU A 601 -23.30 2.77 10.33
CA LEU A 601 -24.27 1.76 10.74
C LEU A 601 -25.04 1.32 9.49
N ASN A 602 -24.93 0.04 9.13
CA ASN A 602 -25.75 -0.57 8.08
C ASN A 602 -26.90 -1.34 8.75
N GLY A 603 -27.94 -0.63 9.22
CA GLY A 603 -29.11 -1.21 9.88
C GLY A 603 -30.06 -0.16 10.47
N GLN A 604 -31.30 -0.52 10.77
CA GLN A 604 -32.23 0.35 11.51
C GLN A 604 -32.02 0.21 13.02
N LEU A 605 -31.81 1.32 13.73
CA LEU A 605 -31.86 1.35 15.20
C LEU A 605 -33.32 1.52 15.65
N GLU A 606 -33.73 0.74 16.66
CA GLU A 606 -35.05 0.85 17.29
C GLU A 606 -35.32 2.28 17.82
N PRO A 607 -36.55 2.80 17.67
CA PRO A 607 -36.87 4.20 17.94
C PRO A 607 -37.31 4.47 19.39
N ASN A 608 -36.39 4.42 20.37
CA ASN A 608 -36.36 5.19 21.65
C ASN A 608 -35.69 4.44 22.83
N PRO A 609 -35.07 5.13 23.82
CA PRO A 609 -34.67 6.56 23.90
C PRO A 609 -33.22 6.80 24.39
N VAL A 610 -32.80 8.08 24.27
CA VAL A 610 -31.62 8.77 24.85
C VAL A 610 -30.26 8.49 24.21
N SER A 611 -29.70 9.51 23.55
CA SER A 611 -28.32 9.64 23.03
C SER A 611 -27.56 8.31 22.85
N PRO A 612 -27.92 7.51 21.81
CA PRO A 612 -27.37 6.18 21.62
C PRO A 612 -25.90 6.22 21.24
N ARG A 613 -25.27 7.39 21.13
CA ARG A 613 -23.83 7.52 20.99
C ARG A 613 -23.34 8.87 21.48
N GLY A 614 -22.11 8.88 21.97
CA GLY A 614 -21.42 10.11 22.34
C GLY A 614 -19.91 9.92 22.37
N ILE A 615 -19.22 11.05 22.43
CA ILE A 615 -17.77 11.12 22.36
C ILE A 615 -17.24 12.05 23.44
N GLN A 616 -16.23 11.60 24.18
CA GLN A 616 -15.52 12.42 25.17
C GLN A 616 -14.03 12.37 24.92
N ALA A 617 -13.41 13.54 25.04
CA ALA A 617 -11.97 13.69 25.15
C ALA A 617 -11.67 14.10 26.59
N LEU A 618 -10.73 13.41 27.23
CA LEU A 618 -10.30 13.67 28.59
C LEU A 618 -8.79 13.90 28.65
N VAL A 619 -8.37 14.78 29.55
CA VAL A 619 -6.97 14.90 30.00
C VAL A 619 -6.90 14.45 31.44
N GLY A 620 -6.15 13.37 31.69
CA GLY A 620 -6.32 12.61 32.93
C GLY A 620 -7.79 12.18 33.09
N ASN A 621 -8.46 12.70 34.12
CA ASN A 621 -9.88 12.42 34.41
C ASN A 621 -10.82 13.60 34.09
N THR A 622 -10.30 14.71 33.54
CA THR A 622 -11.11 15.90 33.24
C THR A 622 -11.59 15.85 31.80
N ILE A 623 -12.91 15.92 31.59
CA ILE A 623 -13.52 16.03 30.26
C ILE A 623 -13.19 17.40 29.67
N ILE A 624 -12.46 17.41 28.56
CA ILE A 624 -12.08 18.63 27.82
C ILE A 624 -12.99 18.87 26.61
N ALA A 625 -13.58 17.82 26.04
CA ALA A 625 -14.51 17.90 24.92
C ALA A 625 -15.60 16.83 25.07
N HIS A 626 -16.85 17.17 24.77
CA HIS A 626 -17.97 16.25 24.79
C HIS A 626 -18.94 16.55 23.64
N LYS A 627 -19.44 15.52 22.97
CA LYS A 627 -20.55 15.65 22.02
C LYS A 627 -21.39 14.38 21.99
N ASP A 628 -22.71 14.54 22.18
CA ASP A 628 -23.70 13.48 21.97
C ASP A 628 -24.21 13.50 20.51
N GLY A 629 -24.64 12.35 19.99
CA GLY A 629 -25.14 12.21 18.62
C GLY A 629 -26.41 11.36 18.48
N ASN A 630 -27.18 11.62 17.43
CA ASN A 630 -28.42 10.90 17.08
C ASN A 630 -28.14 9.61 16.30
N THR A 631 -29.17 8.79 16.08
CA THR A 631 -29.15 7.35 15.76
C THR A 631 -28.45 6.88 14.46
N THR A 632 -28.26 7.67 13.40
CA THR A 632 -27.79 7.10 12.11
C THR A 632 -26.83 8.00 11.31
N GLY A 633 -25.91 7.38 10.56
CA GLY A 633 -25.18 7.95 9.40
C GLY A 633 -24.18 9.10 9.59
N ASP A 634 -24.21 9.82 10.72
CA ASP A 634 -23.50 11.10 10.83
C ASP A 634 -22.09 11.00 11.44
N LYS A 635 -21.21 11.92 11.02
CA LYS A 635 -19.91 12.19 11.61
C LYS A 635 -20.08 12.97 12.93
N LEU A 636 -19.55 12.43 14.03
CA LEU A 636 -19.44 13.13 15.31
C LEU A 636 -18.01 13.67 15.48
N SER A 637 -17.88 14.91 15.92
CA SER A 637 -16.57 15.51 16.18
C SER A 637 -16.64 16.37 17.43
N ALA A 638 -15.67 16.18 18.31
CA ALA A 638 -15.44 17.00 19.48
C ALA A 638 -14.01 17.54 19.39
N THR A 639 -13.85 18.84 19.60
CA THR A 639 -12.54 19.51 19.56
C THR A 639 -12.38 20.27 20.85
N ALA A 640 -11.21 20.20 21.46
CA ALA A 640 -10.88 20.98 22.62
C ALA A 640 -9.43 21.45 22.56
N SER A 641 -9.22 22.64 23.12
CA SER A 641 -7.90 23.18 23.42
C SER A 641 -7.72 23.13 24.92
N VAL A 642 -6.62 22.58 25.39
CA VAL A 642 -6.31 22.51 26.81
C VAL A 642 -4.83 22.80 27.02
N ALA A 643 -4.52 23.70 27.95
CA ALA A 643 -3.16 23.83 28.44
C ALA A 643 -2.84 22.58 29.26
N TYR A 644 -1.84 21.80 28.86
CA TYR A 644 -1.53 20.58 29.59
C TYR A 644 -0.98 20.94 30.98
N PRO A 645 -1.62 20.47 32.07
CA PRO A 645 -1.27 20.93 33.42
C PRO A 645 0.10 20.39 33.87
N ASN A 646 0.81 21.22 34.63
CA ASN A 646 2.22 21.16 35.06
C ASN A 646 2.72 19.93 35.88
N ILE A 647 2.15 18.74 35.72
CA ILE A 647 2.30 17.71 36.77
C ILE A 647 2.82 16.33 36.32
N SER A 648 3.19 16.11 35.05
CA SER A 648 3.73 14.80 34.63
C SER A 648 4.63 14.84 33.40
N ASN A 649 5.62 13.93 33.36
CA ASN A 649 6.43 13.58 32.19
C ASN A 649 5.67 12.73 31.15
N THR A 650 4.40 12.40 31.44
CA THR A 650 3.52 11.67 30.54
C THR A 650 2.31 12.54 30.22
N MET A 651 2.08 12.75 28.93
CA MET A 651 0.87 13.38 28.42
C MET A 651 -0.20 12.32 28.20
N GLN A 652 -1.26 12.32 29.01
CA GLN A 652 -2.32 11.32 28.92
C GLN A 652 -3.61 11.91 28.37
N PHE A 653 -4.00 11.45 27.18
CA PHE A 653 -5.30 11.74 26.58
C PHE A 653 -6.13 10.48 26.62
N THR A 654 -7.28 10.53 27.29
CA THR A 654 -8.25 9.44 27.24
C THR A 654 -9.38 9.82 26.32
N GLY A 655 -9.66 8.92 25.41
CA GLY A 655 -10.68 9.04 24.43
C GLY A 655 -11.77 8.03 24.61
N GLN A 656 -12.99 8.48 24.81
CA GLN A 656 -14.12 7.60 25.02
C GLN A 656 -15.14 7.80 23.93
N THR A 657 -15.56 6.68 23.35
CA THR A 657 -16.65 6.59 22.38
C THR A 657 -17.61 5.54 22.90
N TRP A 658 -18.89 5.84 22.93
CA TRP A 658 -19.89 4.84 23.25
C TRP A 658 -20.97 4.82 22.20
N ILE A 659 -21.51 3.63 21.97
CA ILE A 659 -22.79 3.42 21.30
C ILE A 659 -23.66 2.62 22.26
N GLY A 660 -24.71 3.25 22.78
CA GLY A 660 -25.74 2.64 23.60
C GLY A 660 -26.82 2.04 22.72
N TYR A 661 -26.97 0.72 22.78
CA TYR A 661 -28.10 -0.01 22.23
C TYR A 661 -28.72 -0.84 23.36
N PHE A 662 -30.03 -0.71 23.58
CA PHE A 662 -30.75 -1.39 24.67
C PHE A 662 -31.70 -2.49 24.18
N GLY A 663 -31.56 -2.95 22.93
CA GLY A 663 -32.39 -4.03 22.38
C GLY A 663 -31.87 -5.42 22.74
N LEU A 664 -32.81 -6.38 22.77
CA LEU A 664 -32.54 -7.80 23.02
C LEU A 664 -31.95 -8.54 21.80
N GLU A 665 -31.93 -7.90 20.63
CA GLU A 665 -31.41 -8.47 19.40
C GLU A 665 -30.04 -7.86 19.05
N PRO A 666 -29.04 -8.67 18.67
CA PRO A 666 -27.72 -8.17 18.33
C PRO A 666 -27.80 -7.34 17.05
N VAL A 667 -27.21 -6.14 17.07
CA VAL A 667 -27.02 -5.36 15.84
C VAL A 667 -25.98 -6.07 14.98
N THR A 668 -26.35 -6.40 13.74
CA THR A 668 -25.46 -7.04 12.78
C THR A 668 -24.77 -6.00 11.89
N ASN A 669 -23.52 -6.27 11.48
CA ASN A 669 -22.79 -5.51 10.45
C ASN A 669 -22.61 -4.00 10.69
N PHE A 670 -22.10 -3.59 11.86
CA PHE A 670 -21.77 -2.18 12.11
C PHE A 670 -20.25 -1.90 12.04
N ARG A 671 -19.89 -0.74 11.50
CA ARG A 671 -18.51 -0.27 11.39
C ARG A 671 -18.34 1.03 12.17
N ILE A 672 -17.36 1.07 13.08
CA ILE A 672 -16.97 2.29 13.79
C ILE A 672 -15.55 2.62 13.41
N LYS A 673 -15.36 3.82 12.86
CA LYS A 673 -14.07 4.42 12.58
C LYS A 673 -13.86 5.60 13.52
N THR A 674 -12.93 5.44 14.46
CA THR A 674 -12.59 6.48 15.41
C THR A 674 -11.23 7.06 15.04
N THR A 675 -11.19 8.34 14.69
CA THR A 675 -9.96 9.07 14.32
C THR A 675 -9.61 10.13 15.36
N TRP A 676 -8.46 9.94 15.99
CA TRP A 676 -7.83 10.87 16.91
C TRP A 676 -6.81 11.73 16.17
N GLN A 677 -6.90 13.04 16.37
CA GLN A 677 -5.97 14.03 15.84
C GLN A 677 -5.48 14.88 17.00
N VAL A 678 -4.25 14.65 17.45
CA VAL A 678 -3.63 15.40 18.55
C VAL A 678 -2.63 16.39 17.96
N TRP A 679 -3.04 17.64 17.92
CA TRP A 679 -2.25 18.73 17.40
C TRP A 679 -1.48 19.33 18.57
N LEU A 680 -0.16 19.38 18.46
CA LEU A 680 0.62 20.21 19.37
C LEU A 680 0.85 21.52 18.64
N GLU A 681 0.71 22.61 19.36
CA GLU A 681 0.78 23.92 18.74
C GLU A 681 1.85 24.73 19.44
N GLY A 682 2.99 24.90 18.77
CA GLY A 682 4.03 25.78 19.28
C GLY A 682 3.62 27.24 19.17
N THR A 683 4.28 28.04 19.99
CA THR A 683 4.11 29.49 20.08
C THR A 683 5.16 30.25 19.26
N LYS A 684 6.10 29.55 18.63
CA LYS A 684 7.22 30.09 17.86
C LYS A 684 7.28 29.48 16.45
N ARG A 685 7.56 30.30 15.45
CA ARG A 685 7.71 29.89 14.04
C ARG A 685 8.66 30.84 13.30
N ILE A 686 9.48 30.31 12.39
CA ILE A 686 10.33 31.10 11.49
C ILE A 686 9.99 30.71 10.05
N GLU A 687 9.57 31.67 9.24
CA GLU A 687 9.41 31.51 7.80
C GLU A 687 10.64 32.11 7.11
N ILE A 688 11.65 31.29 6.80
CA ILE A 688 12.89 31.72 6.16
C ILE A 688 12.66 31.83 4.65
N ASP A 689 12.89 33.02 4.10
CA ASP A 689 12.91 33.24 2.65
C ASP A 689 14.30 32.94 2.09
N SER A 690 15.34 33.50 2.70
CA SER A 690 16.72 33.34 2.23
C SER A 690 17.73 33.49 3.36
N VAL A 691 18.89 32.82 3.22
CA VAL A 691 20.04 33.00 4.11
C VAL A 691 21.24 33.33 3.25
N PHE A 692 21.97 34.37 3.65
CA PHE A 692 23.16 34.86 2.99
C PHE A 692 24.35 34.86 3.94
N LEU A 693 25.55 34.68 3.38
CA LEU A 693 26.84 34.73 4.05
C LEU A 693 27.71 35.82 3.43
N TRP A 694 28.46 36.54 4.27
CA TRP A 694 29.48 37.50 3.88
C TRP A 694 30.81 37.12 4.51
N ASN A 695 31.90 37.63 3.93
CA ASN A 695 33.25 37.46 4.45
C ASN A 695 33.62 35.98 4.59
N ILE A 696 33.35 35.20 3.54
CA ILE A 696 33.71 33.79 3.44
C ILE A 696 34.78 33.59 2.38
N CYS A 697 35.61 32.56 2.52
CA CYS A 697 36.46 32.12 1.43
C CYS A 697 35.78 30.93 0.75
N GLN A 698 35.37 31.08 -0.52
CA GLN A 698 34.84 29.94 -1.26
C GLN A 698 35.89 28.84 -1.29
N HIS A 699 35.46 27.60 -1.01
CA HIS A 699 36.32 26.45 -1.14
C HIS A 699 36.60 26.26 -2.63
N ILE A 700 37.70 26.81 -3.14
CA ILE A 700 38.21 26.43 -4.45
C ILE A 700 38.62 24.98 -4.26
N ASP A 701 37.86 24.05 -4.85
CA ASP A 701 38.33 22.69 -5.01
C ASP A 701 39.65 22.80 -5.78
N TYR A 702 40.76 22.74 -5.05
CA TYR A 702 42.06 22.46 -5.63
C TYR A 702 41.91 21.06 -6.24
N ILE A 703 41.58 21.04 -7.53
CA ILE A 703 41.69 19.85 -8.36
C ILE A 703 43.18 19.50 -8.34
N THR A 704 43.57 18.64 -7.41
CA THR A 704 44.78 17.82 -7.46
C THR A 704 44.36 16.38 -7.62
#